data_AF-V9GHQ0-F1
#
_entry.id   AF-V9GHQ0-F1
#
_cell.length_a   1.000
_cell.length_b   1.000
_cell.length_c   1.000
_cell.angle_alpha   90.00
_cell.angle_beta   90.00
_cell.angle_gamma   90.00
#
_symmetry.space_group_name_H-M   'P 1'
#
loop_
_entity.id
_entity.type
_entity.pdbx_description
1 polymer ?
#
loop_
_entity_poly.entity_id
_entity_poly.type
_entity_poly.pdbx_seq_one_letter_code
_entity_poly.pdbx_strand_id
1 'polypeptide(L)'
;MLRENKSRWPHRLRQVSIGMMSSLLLFTTLSIPAWADTPAETRTLTVQSGSSTASVNGTSYTIAKPIVRQGVLMVPLGVFKKAFGSEIRLEGENRVRLLQGPHTIVLVLDNRVAWIDGKKVQLPAEPTMINGTLMVPLRAVATGIGAAVSSDSGKLSISLTVKDKEDKPDQDVINNSSGKTRVGNSYYGWSINYPSWMIVGYGTDDESGTAFNDATGRYYLEVHSSTQLVELDADDLLEQLLKEMSDSGDIVLHQETITSGTASYARAITRDRDGVLWESRQYYANDKVYELFFADFEAAHYKDMDKHASLLGSFKTTYNRVDKSVKDVSTIVDGLREAGNEEYGIWLGVPAGWQMNNHDMLYGSEGEGYVSVSVTSAPTGKEGTLSAWSEQLKRWMEESFIAGSYEIKGLTSVEVSGVKGQVQEVRYTYGKQWITEYEVMVQKNGYRYYLEYAIPDDRKEKLPDLQKLLDSVEIDYEIVPSSFGRIGGEEFLIDKTQMRSKSSRAYKYGVDIPRYWQPISDQFELSPVVYGFAGGDFEISAQKDTAADFIVSSLKRYYNEVSSGSGNSIKVLGIEHITFAGVPAVSFKIHQVKKGIGFTTREIIFESGDITYTIRTQLNDANATPMQQAALERALNSFKPVE
;
A
#
# COMPACT_ATOMS: atom_id res chain seq x y z
N MET A 1 -26.26 1.85 -15.82
CA MET A 1 -25.13 2.77 -15.60
C MET A 1 -24.71 2.70 -14.14
N LEU A 2 -23.87 1.72 -13.81
CA LEU A 2 -23.27 1.55 -12.49
C LEU A 2 -21.77 1.44 -12.77
N ARG A 3 -21.06 2.54 -12.54
CA ARG A 3 -19.59 2.52 -12.47
C ARG A 3 -19.25 1.89 -11.14
N GLU A 4 -18.58 0.75 -11.19
CA GLU A 4 -17.87 0.18 -10.05
C GLU A 4 -16.89 1.23 -9.54
N ASN A 5 -17.25 1.85 -8.42
CA ASN A 5 -16.38 2.76 -7.71
C ASN A 5 -15.41 1.88 -6.93
N LYS A 6 -14.16 1.84 -7.39
CA LYS A 6 -13.05 1.14 -6.74
C LYS A 6 -13.05 1.49 -5.24
N SER A 7 -13.08 0.43 -4.44
CA SER A 7 -12.97 0.42 -2.98
C SER A 7 -12.00 1.48 -2.46
N ARG A 8 -12.54 2.51 -1.80
CA ARG A 8 -11.78 3.40 -0.93
C ARG A 8 -11.81 2.80 0.47
N TRP A 9 -10.67 2.29 0.91
CA TRP A 9 -10.48 1.87 2.30
C TRP A 9 -10.63 3.08 3.24
N PRO A 10 -11.46 3.01 4.29
CA PRO A 10 -11.53 4.07 5.28
C PRO A 10 -10.31 4.04 6.21
N HIS A 11 -9.94 5.22 6.71
CA HIS A 11 -8.86 5.41 7.66
C HIS A 11 -9.12 4.65 8.97
N ARG A 12 -8.14 3.85 9.40
CA ARG A 12 -8.00 3.10 10.67
C ARG A 12 -9.03 1.97 10.93
N LEU A 13 -8.50 0.75 10.99
CA LEU A 13 -9.22 -0.52 10.81
C LEU A 13 -9.94 -1.11 12.04
N ARG A 14 -10.11 -0.38 13.15
CA ARG A 14 -10.98 -0.84 14.27
C ARG A 14 -12.48 -0.92 13.89
N GLN A 15 -12.84 -0.85 12.60
CA GLN A 15 -14.22 -0.78 12.09
C GLN A 15 -14.59 -1.65 10.89
N VAL A 16 -13.70 -2.38 10.22
CA VAL A 16 -14.12 -3.15 9.02
C VAL A 16 -13.49 -4.53 8.98
N SER A 17 -14.29 -5.56 9.27
CA SER A 17 -13.94 -6.96 9.00
C SER A 17 -15.16 -7.66 8.41
N ILE A 18 -15.24 -7.68 7.08
CA ILE A 18 -15.78 -8.86 6.38
C ILE A 18 -14.52 -9.68 5.97
N GLY A 19 -14.49 -10.72 5.13
CA GLY A 19 -13.28 -11.56 5.02
C GLY A 19 -13.16 -12.43 3.78
N MET A 20 -11.96 -12.95 3.50
CA MET A 20 -11.69 -14.13 2.66
C MET A 20 -10.23 -14.71 2.79
N MET A 21 -10.12 -15.82 3.55
CA MET A 21 -9.45 -17.15 3.32
C MET A 21 -8.35 -17.32 2.22
N SER A 22 -7.25 -18.12 2.29
CA SER A 22 -6.83 -19.35 3.03
C SER A 22 -5.31 -19.66 2.80
N SER A 23 -4.49 -20.04 3.81
CA SER A 23 -4.01 -21.39 4.23
C SER A 23 -2.61 -21.94 3.78
N LEU A 24 -1.69 -22.01 4.76
CA LEU A 24 -0.73 -23.10 5.16
C LEU A 24 0.29 -23.63 4.10
N LEU A 25 1.52 -24.07 4.37
CA LEU A 25 2.40 -24.23 5.56
C LEU A 25 3.84 -24.55 5.06
N LEU A 26 4.84 -23.99 5.76
CA LEU A 26 6.14 -24.51 6.25
C LEU A 26 6.94 -25.61 5.52
N PHE A 27 8.27 -25.41 5.37
CA PHE A 27 9.32 -26.30 5.93
C PHE A 27 10.70 -25.60 5.99
N THR A 28 11.30 -25.61 7.18
CA THR A 28 12.73 -25.34 7.48
C THR A 28 13.52 -26.66 7.35
N THR A 29 14.84 -26.75 7.20
CA THR A 29 16.01 -25.87 7.03
C THR A 29 17.17 -26.84 6.78
N LEU A 30 18.30 -26.37 6.26
CA LEU A 30 19.63 -26.67 6.84
C LEU A 30 20.67 -25.74 6.19
N SER A 31 21.49 -25.13 7.04
CA SER A 31 22.69 -24.31 6.77
C SER A 31 23.72 -25.11 5.94
N ILE A 32 24.77 -24.56 5.31
CA ILE A 32 26.00 -23.86 5.78
C ILE A 32 26.71 -23.32 4.48
N PRO A 33 28.01 -22.98 4.46
CA PRO A 33 28.73 -21.75 4.85
C PRO A 33 29.06 -20.80 3.67
N ALA A 34 29.48 -19.59 4.02
CA ALA A 34 30.14 -18.60 3.16
C ALA A 34 31.46 -19.13 2.55
N TRP A 35 31.97 -18.48 1.48
CA TRP A 35 33.38 -18.08 1.30
C TRP A 35 33.52 -16.96 0.24
N ALA A 36 34.56 -16.15 0.49
CA ALA A 36 34.91 -14.79 0.04
C ALA A 36 34.87 -14.42 -1.47
N ASP A 37 34.41 -13.18 -1.72
CA ASP A 37 34.45 -12.43 -2.98
C ASP A 37 35.64 -11.44 -3.02
N THR A 38 36.05 -11.04 -4.23
CA THR A 38 37.02 -9.96 -4.47
C THR A 38 36.44 -8.59 -4.04
N PRO A 39 37.26 -7.66 -3.50
CA PRO A 39 36.75 -6.52 -2.76
C PRO A 39 36.13 -5.47 -3.68
N ALA A 40 34.89 -5.10 -3.39
CA ALA A 40 34.23 -3.95 -3.98
C ALA A 40 34.80 -2.66 -3.35
N GLU A 41 35.07 -1.63 -4.16
CA GLU A 41 35.62 -0.36 -3.66
C GLU A 41 34.49 0.66 -3.48
N THR A 42 34.36 1.20 -2.28
CA THR A 42 33.44 2.31 -2.01
C THR A 42 34.11 3.62 -2.39
N ARG A 43 33.50 4.34 -3.34
CA ARG A 43 33.88 5.72 -3.66
C ARG A 43 32.96 6.71 -2.95
N THR A 44 33.52 7.79 -2.42
CA THR A 44 32.78 8.87 -1.77
C THR A 44 33.06 10.20 -2.46
N LEU A 45 32.01 10.80 -3.02
CA LEU A 45 31.98 12.17 -3.52
C LEU A 45 31.51 13.11 -2.40
N THR A 46 32.28 14.12 -2.08
CA THR A 46 31.88 15.19 -1.15
C THR A 46 31.68 16.49 -1.90
N VAL A 47 30.53 17.13 -1.69
CA VAL A 47 30.14 18.40 -2.31
C VAL A 47 29.62 19.37 -1.24
N GLN A 48 29.95 20.65 -1.38
CA GLN A 48 29.49 21.70 -0.46
C GLN A 48 28.79 22.82 -1.24
N SER A 49 27.65 23.28 -0.73
CA SER A 49 26.91 24.41 -1.31
C SER A 49 27.80 25.66 -1.42
N GLY A 50 27.79 26.30 -2.59
CA GLY A 50 28.56 27.53 -2.83
C GLY A 50 30.08 27.34 -2.97
N SER A 51 30.62 26.12 -2.88
CA SER A 51 32.03 25.84 -3.15
C SER A 51 32.25 25.46 -4.62
N SER A 52 33.29 25.99 -5.27
CA SER A 52 33.72 25.54 -6.61
C SER A 52 34.63 24.30 -6.55
N THR A 53 34.68 23.60 -5.41
CA THR A 53 35.48 22.39 -5.19
C THR A 53 34.61 21.24 -4.72
N ALA A 54 34.84 20.06 -5.29
CA ALA A 54 34.33 18.77 -4.83
C ALA A 54 35.50 17.81 -4.63
N SER A 55 35.32 16.75 -3.84
CA SER A 55 36.36 15.73 -3.64
C SER A 55 35.84 14.33 -3.87
N VAL A 56 36.65 13.46 -4.48
CA VAL A 56 36.37 12.01 -4.58
C VAL A 56 37.45 11.29 -3.80
N ASN A 57 37.05 10.48 -2.82
CA ASN A 57 37.96 9.77 -1.91
C ASN A 57 39.02 10.71 -1.29
N GLY A 58 38.62 11.94 -0.94
CA GLY A 58 39.49 12.97 -0.37
C GLY A 58 40.33 13.78 -1.39
N THR A 59 40.40 13.37 -2.65
CA THR A 59 41.11 14.11 -3.71
C THR A 59 40.22 15.20 -4.30
N SER A 60 40.61 16.47 -4.16
CA SER A 60 39.81 17.62 -4.58
C SER A 60 39.97 17.99 -6.06
N TYR A 61 38.89 18.45 -6.68
CA TYR A 61 38.87 18.99 -8.04
C TYR A 61 37.85 20.12 -8.19
N THR A 62 38.04 20.95 -9.21
CA THR A 62 37.15 22.08 -9.51
C THR A 62 35.87 21.63 -10.20
N ILE A 63 34.74 22.18 -9.75
CA ILE A 63 33.42 22.01 -10.35
C ILE A 63 32.75 23.37 -10.57
N ALA A 64 31.76 23.43 -11.46
CA ALA A 64 30.86 24.58 -11.49
C ALA A 64 30.14 24.69 -10.13
N LYS A 65 29.96 25.93 -9.65
CA LYS A 65 29.51 26.23 -8.29
C LYS A 65 28.10 25.65 -8.04
N PRO A 66 27.91 24.69 -7.11
CA PRO A 66 26.59 24.24 -6.69
C PRO A 66 25.77 25.40 -6.15
N ILE A 67 24.46 25.38 -6.43
CA ILE A 67 23.53 26.43 -6.01
C ILE A 67 22.33 25.83 -5.30
N VAL A 68 21.73 26.57 -4.38
CA VAL A 68 20.45 26.19 -3.79
C VAL A 68 19.33 26.90 -4.55
N ARG A 69 18.38 26.12 -5.09
CA ARG A 69 17.19 26.64 -5.78
C ARG A 69 15.95 26.03 -5.11
N GLN A 70 15.08 26.87 -4.56
CA GLN A 70 13.86 26.45 -3.86
C GLN A 70 14.13 25.43 -2.72
N GLY A 71 15.21 25.63 -1.96
CA GLY A 71 15.61 24.72 -0.87
C GLY A 71 16.32 23.44 -1.32
N VAL A 72 16.46 23.20 -2.63
CA VAL A 72 17.12 22.02 -3.20
C VAL A 72 18.54 22.37 -3.64
N LEU A 73 19.52 21.56 -3.24
CA LEU A 73 20.90 21.71 -3.73
C LEU A 73 21.01 21.16 -5.16
N MET A 74 21.36 22.05 -6.08
CA MET A 74 21.62 21.76 -7.48
C MET A 74 23.13 21.65 -7.71
N VAL A 75 23.55 20.58 -8.36
CA VAL A 75 24.97 20.30 -8.67
C VAL A 75 25.18 20.08 -10.16
N PRO A 76 26.40 20.28 -10.69
CA PRO A 76 26.71 19.96 -12.07
C PRO A 76 26.57 18.46 -12.31
N LEU A 77 25.80 18.02 -13.30
CA LEU A 77 25.59 16.59 -13.58
C LEU A 77 26.92 15.82 -13.80
N GLY A 78 27.93 16.49 -14.38
CA GLY A 78 29.24 15.89 -14.66
C GLY A 78 30.02 15.42 -13.42
N VAL A 79 29.63 15.81 -12.20
CA VAL A 79 30.29 15.33 -10.97
C VAL A 79 30.09 13.83 -10.76
N PHE A 80 28.96 13.26 -11.19
CA PHE A 80 28.67 11.84 -11.05
C PHE A 80 29.54 10.98 -11.97
N LYS A 81 29.74 11.41 -13.22
CA LYS A 81 30.69 10.79 -14.16
C LYS A 81 32.10 10.75 -13.55
N LYS A 82 32.55 11.87 -12.98
CA LYS A 82 33.89 11.98 -12.42
C LYS A 82 34.07 11.22 -11.10
N ALA A 83 33.01 11.09 -10.31
CA ALA A 83 33.05 10.39 -9.03
C ALA A 83 32.89 8.87 -9.12
N PHE A 84 31.98 8.44 -9.99
CA PHE A 84 31.46 7.06 -9.99
C PHE A 84 31.59 6.37 -11.34
N GLY A 85 32.12 7.06 -12.36
CA GLY A 85 32.21 6.54 -13.72
C GLY A 85 30.87 6.52 -14.45
N SER A 86 29.86 7.26 -14.00
CA SER A 86 28.54 7.30 -14.63
C SER A 86 28.64 7.71 -16.10
N GLU A 87 27.95 6.99 -16.97
CA GLU A 87 27.83 7.36 -18.37
C GLU A 87 26.70 8.38 -18.52
N ILE A 88 26.92 9.44 -19.30
CA ILE A 88 25.94 10.52 -19.51
C ILE A 88 25.78 10.72 -21.02
N ARG A 89 24.55 10.59 -21.51
CA ARG A 89 24.18 10.75 -22.92
C ARG A 89 23.09 11.81 -23.06
N LEU A 90 23.23 12.68 -24.06
CA LEU A 90 22.15 13.58 -24.49
C LEU A 90 21.30 12.85 -25.54
N GLU A 91 19.99 12.80 -25.34
CA GLU A 91 19.02 12.15 -26.22
C GLU A 91 18.06 13.21 -26.80
N GLY A 92 18.27 13.58 -28.06
CA GLY A 92 17.55 14.69 -28.68
C GLY A 92 17.99 16.05 -28.13
N GLU A 93 17.07 17.02 -28.05
CA GLU A 93 17.41 18.41 -27.68
C GLU A 93 17.35 18.71 -26.18
N ASN A 94 16.53 17.96 -25.42
CA ASN A 94 16.21 18.31 -24.02
C ASN A 94 16.15 17.13 -23.05
N ARG A 95 16.58 15.92 -23.45
CA ARG A 95 16.60 14.74 -22.56
C ARG A 95 18.02 14.29 -22.29
N VAL A 96 18.35 14.03 -21.04
CA VAL A 96 19.68 13.54 -20.64
C VAL A 96 19.51 12.21 -19.91
N ARG A 97 20.17 11.17 -20.41
CA ARG A 97 20.23 9.86 -19.78
C ARG A 97 21.53 9.70 -19.02
N LEU A 98 21.44 9.22 -17.78
CA LEU A 98 22.57 8.86 -16.94
C LEU A 98 22.49 7.37 -16.61
N LEU A 99 23.61 6.65 -16.76
CA LEU A 99 23.73 5.21 -16.50
C LEU A 99 24.78 4.97 -15.42
N GLN A 100 24.44 4.18 -14.40
CA GLN A 100 25.35 3.79 -13.33
C GLN A 100 25.05 2.36 -12.87
N GLY A 101 25.93 1.41 -13.20
CA GLY A 101 25.70 0.00 -12.86
C GLY A 101 24.36 -0.49 -13.44
N PRO A 102 23.43 -1.02 -12.60
CA PRO A 102 22.10 -1.41 -13.05
C PRO A 102 21.12 -0.23 -13.22
N HIS A 103 21.49 0.97 -12.78
CA HIS A 103 20.57 2.11 -12.71
C HIS A 103 20.59 2.99 -13.95
N THR A 104 19.40 3.43 -14.38
CA THR A 104 19.16 4.34 -15.50
C THR A 104 18.29 5.51 -15.07
N ILE A 105 18.80 6.73 -15.21
CA ILE A 105 18.05 7.97 -14.94
C ILE A 105 17.84 8.71 -16.26
N VAL A 106 16.61 9.13 -16.55
CA VAL A 106 16.27 10.04 -17.64
C VAL A 106 15.78 11.35 -17.04
N LEU A 107 16.53 12.42 -17.28
CA LEU A 107 16.20 13.78 -16.90
C LEU A 107 15.71 14.54 -18.13
N VAL A 108 14.73 15.42 -17.93
CA VAL A 108 14.26 16.34 -18.97
C VAL A 108 14.56 17.77 -18.54
N LEU A 109 15.24 18.52 -19.39
CA LEU A 109 15.61 19.91 -19.12
C LEU A 109 14.35 20.75 -18.90
N ASP A 110 14.40 21.59 -17.87
CA ASP A 110 13.36 22.51 -17.43
C ASP A 110 12.00 21.84 -17.18
N ASN A 111 12.04 20.55 -16.79
CA ASN A 111 10.88 19.78 -16.40
C ASN A 111 11.15 19.03 -15.10
N ARG A 112 10.19 19.06 -14.17
CA ARG A 112 10.29 18.33 -12.90
C ARG A 112 10.04 16.84 -13.05
N VAL A 113 9.56 16.37 -14.20
CA VAL A 113 9.39 14.94 -14.46
C VAL A 113 10.73 14.32 -14.87
N ALA A 114 11.12 13.28 -14.16
CA ALA A 114 12.23 12.40 -14.51
C ALA A 114 11.78 10.94 -14.54
N TRP A 115 12.65 10.07 -15.04
CA TRP A 115 12.49 8.62 -14.93
C TRP A 115 13.72 8.05 -14.20
N ILE A 116 13.50 7.21 -13.21
CA ILE A 116 14.56 6.45 -12.51
C ILE A 116 14.18 4.99 -12.65
N ASP A 117 15.02 4.18 -13.30
CA ASP A 117 14.78 2.76 -13.59
C ASP A 117 13.40 2.50 -14.23
N GLY A 118 13.02 3.39 -15.15
CA GLY A 118 11.74 3.36 -15.84
C GLY A 118 10.57 3.97 -15.05
N LYS A 119 10.69 4.20 -13.74
CA LYS A 119 9.66 4.84 -12.90
C LYS A 119 9.65 6.35 -13.10
N LYS A 120 8.48 6.92 -13.41
CA LYS A 120 8.28 8.37 -13.44
C LYS A 120 8.36 8.94 -12.02
N VAL A 121 9.27 9.89 -11.80
CA VAL A 121 9.51 10.56 -10.52
C VAL A 121 9.35 12.06 -10.68
N GLN A 122 8.68 12.69 -9.71
CA GLN A 122 8.63 14.14 -9.61
C GLN A 122 9.85 14.65 -8.84
N LEU A 123 10.73 15.38 -9.53
CA LEU A 123 11.91 15.99 -8.94
C LEU A 123 11.52 17.20 -8.07
N PRO A 124 12.23 17.41 -6.94
CA PRO A 124 11.98 18.55 -6.06
C PRO A 124 12.40 19.89 -6.71
N ALA A 125 13.26 19.84 -7.72
CA ALA A 125 13.60 20.97 -8.60
C ALA A 125 13.84 20.47 -10.03
N GLU A 126 13.57 21.30 -11.02
CA GLU A 126 13.80 20.98 -12.43
C GLU A 126 15.32 20.97 -12.77
N PRO A 127 15.80 20.02 -13.59
CA PRO A 127 17.14 20.08 -14.18
C PRO A 127 17.25 21.30 -15.10
N THR A 128 18.23 22.17 -14.92
CA THR A 128 18.32 23.45 -15.67
C THR A 128 19.74 23.76 -16.12
N MET A 129 19.86 24.35 -17.30
CA MET A 129 21.12 24.89 -17.81
C MET A 129 21.45 26.23 -17.15
N ILE A 130 22.59 26.32 -16.46
CA ILE A 130 23.07 27.54 -15.81
C ILE A 130 24.50 27.80 -16.27
N ASN A 131 24.72 28.94 -16.94
CA ASN A 131 26.03 29.31 -17.49
C ASN A 131 26.69 28.19 -18.32
N GLY A 132 25.89 27.51 -19.16
CA GLY A 132 26.38 26.41 -20.01
C GLY A 132 26.60 25.07 -19.29
N THR A 133 26.23 24.95 -18.02
CA THR A 133 26.33 23.69 -17.24
C THR A 133 24.96 23.19 -16.84
N LEU A 134 24.67 21.90 -17.08
CA LEU A 134 23.44 21.26 -16.61
C LEU A 134 23.51 21.03 -15.11
N MET A 135 22.62 21.69 -14.38
CA MET A 135 22.48 21.58 -12.93
C MET A 135 21.29 20.69 -12.59
N VAL A 136 21.50 19.73 -11.68
CA VAL A 136 20.51 18.71 -11.32
C VAL A 136 20.32 18.58 -9.81
N PRO A 137 19.15 18.14 -9.31
CA PRO A 137 18.93 17.92 -7.89
C PRO A 137 19.85 16.80 -7.37
N LEU A 138 20.83 17.15 -6.54
CA LEU A 138 21.88 16.23 -6.12
C LEU A 138 21.33 14.94 -5.51
N ARG A 139 20.42 15.07 -4.54
CA ARG A 139 19.88 13.92 -3.80
C ARG A 139 19.07 12.99 -4.72
N ALA A 140 18.23 13.54 -5.59
CA ALA A 140 17.41 12.73 -6.49
C ALA A 140 18.26 11.94 -7.49
N VAL A 141 19.31 12.55 -8.04
CA VAL A 141 20.23 11.86 -8.95
C VAL A 141 21.12 10.86 -8.20
N ALA A 142 21.61 11.21 -7.01
CA ALA A 142 22.42 10.30 -6.19
C ALA A 142 21.64 9.05 -5.75
N THR A 143 20.43 9.21 -5.23
CA THR A 143 19.55 8.09 -4.89
C THR A 143 19.19 7.28 -6.14
N GLY A 144 18.90 7.95 -7.25
CA GLY A 144 18.55 7.28 -8.50
C GLY A 144 19.67 6.44 -9.12
N ILE A 145 20.94 6.68 -8.76
CA ILE A 145 22.07 5.84 -9.16
C ILE A 145 22.44 4.78 -8.12
N GLY A 146 21.61 4.61 -7.09
CA GLY A 146 21.86 3.67 -5.98
C GLY A 146 22.91 4.14 -4.98
N ALA A 147 23.25 5.44 -4.94
CA ALA A 147 24.23 5.97 -4.00
C ALA A 147 23.59 6.38 -2.66
N ALA A 148 24.29 6.10 -1.56
CA ALA A 148 23.91 6.57 -0.24
C ALA A 148 24.29 8.04 -0.07
N VAL A 149 23.40 8.85 0.50
CA VAL A 149 23.62 10.29 0.71
C VAL A 149 23.61 10.59 2.21
N SER A 150 24.74 11.00 2.75
CA SER A 150 24.88 11.49 4.13
C SER A 150 25.25 12.97 4.16
N SER A 151 24.97 13.64 5.27
CA SER A 151 25.28 15.04 5.48
C SER A 151 26.02 15.19 6.81
N ASP A 152 27.17 15.85 6.79
CA ASP A 152 27.92 16.23 8.00
C ASP A 152 28.41 17.68 7.86
N SER A 153 28.12 18.50 8.87
CA SER A 153 28.66 19.86 9.01
C SER A 153 28.48 20.76 7.76
N GLY A 154 27.35 20.60 7.05
CA GLY A 154 27.02 21.36 5.83
C GLY A 154 27.67 20.85 4.54
N LYS A 155 28.37 19.71 4.58
CA LYS A 155 28.89 18.98 3.42
C LYS A 155 28.03 17.75 3.15
N LEU A 156 27.69 17.53 1.89
CA LEU A 156 26.98 16.33 1.45
C LEU A 156 28.00 15.33 0.92
N SER A 157 27.96 14.12 1.47
CA SER A 157 28.79 12.99 1.08
C SER A 157 27.90 11.95 0.40
N ILE A 158 28.28 11.58 -0.82
CA ILE A 158 27.59 10.61 -1.66
C ILE A 158 28.53 9.42 -1.79
N SER A 159 28.13 8.26 -1.28
CA SER A 159 28.93 7.05 -1.30
C SER A 159 28.29 6.00 -2.19
N LEU A 160 29.08 5.45 -3.11
CA LEU A 160 28.66 4.38 -4.01
C LEU A 160 29.75 3.33 -4.10
N THR A 161 29.37 2.07 -3.94
CA THR A 161 30.26 0.94 -4.17
C THR A 161 30.37 0.69 -5.67
N VAL A 162 31.55 0.91 -6.24
CA VAL A 162 31.84 0.72 -7.66
C VAL A 162 32.73 -0.51 -7.86
N LYS A 163 32.48 -1.25 -8.94
CA LYS A 163 33.38 -2.28 -9.45
C LYS A 163 34.07 -1.67 -10.66
N ASP A 164 35.36 -1.37 -10.56
CA ASP A 164 36.08 -0.70 -11.63
C ASP A 164 36.07 -1.53 -12.92
N LYS A 165 35.71 -0.87 -14.03
CA LYS A 165 36.00 -1.36 -15.38
C LYS A 165 37.37 -0.81 -15.78
N GLU A 166 38.32 -1.68 -16.12
CA GLU A 166 39.52 -1.27 -16.84
C GLU A 166 39.14 -0.65 -18.20
N ASP A 167 39.73 0.50 -18.52
CA ASP A 167 39.61 1.18 -19.81
C ASP A 167 40.24 0.35 -20.94
N LYS A 168 39.45 -0.06 -21.95
CA LYS A 168 39.86 -0.20 -23.37
C LYS A 168 38.66 -0.11 -24.33
N PRO A 169 38.88 0.33 -25.60
CA PRO A 169 37.89 1.04 -26.42
C PRO A 169 36.99 0.15 -27.28
N ASP A 170 35.80 0.68 -27.56
CA ASP A 170 34.76 0.30 -28.55
C ASP A 170 34.72 -1.14 -29.08
N GLN A 171 33.70 -1.88 -28.64
CA GLN A 171 32.69 -2.50 -29.52
C GLN A 171 31.41 -2.79 -28.72
N ASP A 172 30.27 -2.40 -29.31
CA ASP A 172 28.90 -2.59 -28.82
C ASP A 172 28.63 -4.01 -28.32
N VAL A 173 28.32 -4.15 -27.02
CA VAL A 173 27.21 -4.93 -26.43
C VAL A 173 27.16 -4.54 -24.94
N ILE A 174 26.11 -3.85 -24.49
CA ILE A 174 25.86 -3.64 -23.06
C ILE A 174 25.49 -5.01 -22.47
N ASN A 175 26.41 -5.62 -21.72
CA ASN A 175 26.13 -6.86 -21.00
C ASN A 175 25.44 -6.54 -19.66
N ASN A 176 24.11 -6.38 -19.68
CA ASN A 176 23.31 -6.06 -18.49
C ASN A 176 23.12 -7.25 -17.54
N SER A 177 23.56 -8.46 -17.93
CA SER A 177 23.19 -9.67 -17.20
C SER A 177 24.11 -10.00 -16.01
N SER A 178 25.22 -9.28 -15.80
CA SER A 178 26.18 -9.60 -14.71
C SER A 178 26.58 -11.09 -14.64
N GLY A 179 26.62 -11.78 -15.79
CA GLY A 179 26.89 -13.22 -15.87
C GLY A 179 25.69 -14.14 -15.59
N LYS A 180 24.51 -13.57 -15.29
CA LYS A 180 23.24 -14.29 -15.22
C LYS A 180 22.77 -14.65 -16.64
N THR A 181 22.27 -15.85 -16.81
CA THR A 181 21.76 -16.35 -18.11
C THR A 181 20.24 -16.52 -18.09
N ARG A 182 19.63 -16.43 -16.91
CA ARG A 182 18.19 -16.49 -16.68
C ARG A 182 17.76 -15.42 -15.68
N VAL A 183 16.48 -15.10 -15.71
CA VAL A 183 15.81 -14.22 -14.76
C VAL A 183 14.49 -14.87 -14.36
N GLY A 184 14.06 -14.65 -13.13
CA GLY A 184 12.85 -15.26 -12.62
C GLY A 184 12.42 -14.68 -11.28
N ASN A 185 11.22 -15.02 -10.85
CA ASN A 185 10.71 -14.65 -9.55
C ASN A 185 10.64 -15.91 -8.67
N SER A 186 11.39 -15.95 -7.57
CA SER A 186 11.44 -17.14 -6.72
C SER A 186 10.18 -17.35 -5.86
N TYR A 187 9.42 -16.30 -5.58
CA TYR A 187 8.16 -16.37 -4.84
C TYR A 187 7.02 -16.91 -5.72
N TYR A 188 6.87 -16.37 -6.93
CA TYR A 188 5.88 -16.84 -7.90
C TYR A 188 6.33 -18.09 -8.67
N GLY A 189 7.62 -18.43 -8.63
CA GLY A 189 8.12 -19.72 -9.07
C GLY A 189 8.30 -19.86 -10.58
N TRP A 190 8.69 -18.80 -11.28
CA TRP A 190 8.93 -18.85 -12.73
C TRP A 190 10.33 -18.37 -13.12
N SER A 191 10.79 -18.76 -14.31
CA SER A 191 12.04 -18.23 -14.90
C SER A 191 12.02 -18.22 -16.43
N ILE A 192 12.79 -17.32 -17.04
CA ILE A 192 12.98 -17.19 -18.50
C ILE A 192 14.45 -16.89 -18.82
N ASN A 193 14.90 -17.15 -20.05
CA ASN A 193 16.25 -16.74 -20.46
C ASN A 193 16.41 -15.22 -20.36
N TYR A 194 17.60 -14.78 -19.96
CA TYR A 194 17.91 -13.37 -19.71
C TYR A 194 18.97 -12.87 -20.70
N PRO A 195 18.58 -12.48 -21.92
CA PRO A 195 19.51 -11.95 -22.90
C PRO A 195 20.08 -10.60 -22.45
N SER A 196 21.27 -10.25 -22.92
CA SER A 196 22.01 -9.07 -22.46
C SER A 196 21.30 -7.73 -22.69
N TRP A 197 20.42 -7.65 -23.70
CA TRP A 197 19.62 -6.47 -23.99
C TRP A 197 18.46 -6.26 -23.02
N MET A 198 18.06 -7.28 -22.25
CA MET A 198 16.87 -7.25 -21.42
C MET A 198 17.15 -6.55 -20.08
N ILE A 199 16.28 -5.60 -19.75
CA ILE A 199 16.33 -4.77 -18.55
C ILE A 199 15.07 -5.05 -17.75
N VAL A 200 15.21 -5.34 -16.45
CA VAL A 200 14.07 -5.51 -15.55
C VAL A 200 13.43 -4.15 -15.33
N GLY A 201 12.13 -4.03 -15.64
CA GLY A 201 11.32 -2.85 -15.43
C GLY A 201 10.46 -2.97 -14.17
N TYR A 202 9.54 -2.02 -13.99
CA TYR A 202 8.61 -2.01 -12.86
C TYR A 202 7.56 -3.12 -13.02
N GLY A 203 7.36 -3.91 -11.97
CA GLY A 203 6.32 -4.94 -11.89
C GLY A 203 5.05 -4.44 -11.21
N THR A 204 4.18 -5.36 -10.78
CA THR A 204 3.11 -5.01 -9.85
C THR A 204 3.67 -4.84 -8.44
N ASP A 205 2.96 -4.09 -7.59
CA ASP A 205 3.43 -3.84 -6.21
C ASP A 205 3.61 -5.15 -5.43
N ASP A 206 2.74 -6.14 -5.66
CA ASP A 206 2.78 -7.50 -5.08
C ASP A 206 3.73 -8.47 -5.78
N GLU A 207 4.49 -8.00 -6.76
CA GLU A 207 5.45 -8.77 -7.56
C GLU A 207 4.83 -9.88 -8.44
N SER A 208 3.50 -9.96 -8.50
CA SER A 208 2.77 -10.91 -9.37
C SER A 208 3.03 -10.68 -10.85
N GLY A 209 3.28 -9.43 -11.24
CA GLY A 209 3.75 -9.03 -12.56
C GLY A 209 5.19 -8.54 -12.52
N THR A 210 5.99 -8.89 -13.52
CA THR A 210 7.33 -8.32 -13.74
C THR A 210 7.45 -7.89 -15.19
N ALA A 211 7.73 -6.60 -15.42
CA ALA A 211 8.00 -6.09 -16.75
C ALA A 211 9.49 -6.16 -17.10
N PHE A 212 9.77 -6.22 -18.39
CA PHE A 212 11.08 -6.20 -18.99
C PHE A 212 11.05 -5.35 -20.26
N ASN A 213 12.13 -4.63 -20.47
CA ASN A 213 12.29 -3.74 -21.61
C ASN A 213 13.69 -3.91 -22.21
N ASP A 214 13.96 -3.23 -23.32
CA ASP A 214 15.31 -3.02 -23.82
C ASP A 214 15.72 -1.55 -23.73
N ALA A 215 17.00 -1.27 -23.98
CA ALA A 215 17.54 0.09 -23.89
C ALA A 215 16.94 1.08 -24.93
N THR A 216 16.39 0.57 -26.03
CA THR A 216 15.79 1.37 -27.11
C THR A 216 14.28 1.56 -26.95
N GLY A 217 13.62 0.73 -26.13
CA GLY A 217 12.16 0.74 -25.95
C GLY A 217 11.40 0.06 -27.11
N ARG A 218 12.09 -0.75 -27.91
CA ARG A 218 11.50 -1.56 -28.99
C ARG A 218 10.81 -2.81 -28.47
N TYR A 219 11.35 -3.42 -27.41
CA TYR A 219 10.85 -4.66 -26.84
C TYR A 219 10.17 -4.41 -25.51
N TYR A 220 9.01 -5.03 -25.35
CA TYR A 220 8.28 -5.09 -24.09
C TYR A 220 7.96 -6.54 -23.78
N LEU A 221 8.23 -7.00 -22.56
CA LEU A 221 7.78 -8.29 -22.05
C LEU A 221 7.24 -8.10 -20.63
N GLU A 222 6.07 -8.65 -20.34
CA GLU A 222 5.61 -8.86 -18.98
C GLU A 222 5.45 -10.34 -18.69
N VAL A 223 5.73 -10.72 -17.45
CA VAL A 223 5.37 -12.03 -16.90
C VAL A 223 4.45 -11.79 -15.72
N HIS A 224 3.20 -12.25 -15.82
CA HIS A 224 2.21 -12.23 -14.75
C HIS A 224 2.03 -13.62 -14.16
N SER A 225 1.63 -13.66 -12.90
CA SER A 225 1.32 -14.88 -12.15
C SER A 225 0.07 -14.65 -11.33
N SER A 226 -1.02 -15.32 -11.67
CA SER A 226 -2.28 -15.23 -10.95
C SER A 226 -2.61 -16.59 -10.31
N THR A 227 -3.22 -16.56 -9.13
CA THR A 227 -3.67 -17.79 -8.46
C THR A 227 -4.87 -18.37 -9.21
N GLN A 228 -4.79 -19.66 -9.54
CA GLN A 228 -5.84 -20.40 -10.22
C GLN A 228 -5.89 -21.80 -9.60
N LEU A 229 -6.87 -22.04 -8.71
CA LEU A 229 -6.99 -23.31 -7.98
C LEU A 229 -7.65 -24.43 -8.80
N VAL A 230 -8.36 -24.07 -9.87
CA VAL A 230 -8.98 -25.03 -10.78
C VAL A 230 -8.03 -25.26 -11.93
N GLU A 231 -7.63 -26.51 -12.12
CA GLU A 231 -6.75 -26.92 -13.23
C GLU A 231 -7.38 -26.56 -14.57
N LEU A 232 -6.57 -25.92 -15.44
CA LEU A 232 -6.93 -25.50 -16.79
C LEU A 232 -6.02 -26.20 -17.78
N ASP A 233 -6.60 -26.80 -18.81
CA ASP A 233 -5.83 -27.33 -19.93
C ASP A 233 -5.51 -26.22 -20.97
N ALA A 234 -4.81 -26.58 -22.04
CA ALA A 234 -4.39 -25.59 -23.04
C ALA A 234 -5.57 -24.97 -23.82
N ASP A 235 -6.67 -25.71 -23.98
CA ASP A 235 -7.87 -25.20 -24.66
C ASP A 235 -8.64 -24.26 -23.73
N ASP A 236 -8.76 -24.60 -22.44
CA ASP A 236 -9.33 -23.70 -21.41
C ASP A 236 -8.58 -22.37 -21.32
N LEU A 237 -7.24 -22.43 -21.31
CA LEU A 237 -6.38 -21.24 -21.29
C LEU A 237 -6.56 -20.40 -22.56
N LEU A 238 -6.74 -21.04 -23.72
CA LEU A 238 -6.97 -20.31 -24.96
C LEU A 238 -8.33 -19.60 -24.94
N GLU A 239 -9.38 -20.25 -24.43
CA GLU A 239 -10.69 -19.61 -24.27
C GLU A 239 -10.61 -18.40 -23.32
N GLN A 240 -9.87 -18.52 -22.21
CA GLN A 240 -9.63 -17.41 -21.29
C GLN A 240 -8.94 -16.24 -21.99
N LEU A 241 -7.83 -16.52 -22.69
CA LEU A 241 -7.05 -15.50 -23.38
C LEU A 241 -7.86 -14.76 -24.46
N LEU A 242 -8.64 -15.49 -25.27
CA LEU A 242 -9.48 -14.89 -26.32
C LEU A 242 -10.60 -14.03 -25.75
N LYS A 243 -11.13 -14.38 -24.57
CA LYS A 243 -12.12 -13.57 -23.88
C LYS A 243 -11.54 -12.24 -23.41
N GLU A 244 -10.36 -12.26 -22.78
CA GLU A 244 -9.65 -11.05 -22.35
C GLU A 244 -9.36 -10.12 -23.55
N MET A 245 -8.95 -10.70 -24.68
CA MET A 245 -8.71 -9.97 -25.93
C MET A 245 -9.99 -9.35 -26.51
N SER A 246 -11.11 -10.09 -26.50
CA SER A 246 -12.40 -9.56 -26.93
C SER A 246 -12.84 -8.37 -26.07
N ASP A 247 -12.61 -8.42 -24.75
CA ASP A 247 -12.97 -7.35 -23.82
C ASP A 247 -12.10 -6.09 -24.02
N SER A 248 -10.83 -6.26 -24.41
CA SER A 248 -9.92 -5.16 -24.76
C SER A 248 -10.24 -4.48 -26.10
N GLY A 249 -10.91 -5.20 -27.02
CA GLY A 249 -11.23 -4.75 -28.36
C GLY A 249 -10.09 -4.90 -29.37
N ASP A 250 -9.13 -5.77 -29.06
CA ASP A 250 -8.01 -6.15 -29.92
C ASP A 250 -8.46 -7.08 -31.06
N ILE A 251 -7.74 -7.04 -32.18
CA ILE A 251 -7.98 -7.94 -33.33
C ILE A 251 -7.06 -9.15 -33.22
N VAL A 252 -7.63 -10.34 -33.07
CA VAL A 252 -6.88 -11.60 -33.08
C VAL A 252 -6.40 -11.91 -34.50
N LEU A 253 -5.09 -12.08 -34.67
CA LEU A 253 -4.43 -12.39 -35.94
C LEU A 253 -3.98 -13.85 -36.04
N HIS A 254 -3.67 -14.47 -34.90
CA HIS A 254 -3.27 -15.87 -34.80
C HIS A 254 -3.65 -16.41 -33.43
N GLN A 255 -4.02 -17.69 -33.37
CA GLN A 255 -4.31 -18.40 -32.12
C GLN A 255 -3.99 -19.88 -32.27
N GLU A 256 -3.43 -20.49 -31.24
CA GLU A 256 -3.09 -21.91 -31.23
C GLU A 256 -2.95 -22.44 -29.81
N THR A 257 -3.21 -23.74 -29.64
CA THR A 257 -2.83 -24.50 -28.44
C THR A 257 -1.62 -25.36 -28.75
N ILE A 258 -0.64 -25.34 -27.86
CA ILE A 258 0.59 -26.10 -27.99
C ILE A 258 0.58 -27.18 -26.92
N THR A 259 0.53 -28.44 -27.36
CA THR A 259 0.52 -29.63 -26.49
C THR A 259 1.80 -30.47 -26.60
N SER A 260 2.78 -29.99 -27.38
CA SER A 260 4.06 -30.67 -27.61
C SER A 260 5.21 -29.92 -26.93
N GLY A 261 6.06 -30.61 -26.16
CA GLY A 261 7.20 -30.02 -25.45
C GLY A 261 7.19 -30.32 -23.95
N THR A 262 7.82 -29.43 -23.15
CA THR A 262 7.95 -29.61 -21.68
C THR A 262 6.82 -28.98 -20.87
N ALA A 263 5.95 -28.16 -21.47
CA ALA A 263 4.73 -27.63 -20.88
C ALA A 263 3.70 -27.30 -21.99
N SER A 264 2.43 -27.63 -21.76
CA SER A 264 1.33 -27.22 -22.64
C SER A 264 0.95 -25.77 -22.38
N TYR A 265 0.62 -25.00 -23.42
CA TYR A 265 0.26 -23.59 -23.30
C TYR A 265 -0.65 -23.10 -24.42
N ALA A 266 -1.40 -22.04 -24.14
CA ALA A 266 -2.16 -21.29 -25.13
C ALA A 266 -1.30 -20.14 -25.68
N ARG A 267 -1.43 -19.84 -26.97
CA ARG A 267 -0.76 -18.71 -27.64
C ARG A 267 -1.75 -17.96 -28.50
N ALA A 268 -1.71 -16.64 -28.45
CA ALA A 268 -2.40 -15.79 -29.41
C ALA A 268 -1.56 -14.56 -29.78
N ILE A 269 -1.76 -14.07 -31.00
CA ILE A 269 -1.16 -12.83 -31.48
C ILE A 269 -2.27 -11.86 -31.82
N THR A 270 -2.25 -10.66 -31.23
CA THR A 270 -3.23 -9.63 -31.47
C THR A 270 -2.62 -8.39 -32.10
N ARG A 271 -3.51 -7.54 -32.62
CA ARG A 271 -3.23 -6.16 -32.97
C ARG A 271 -4.15 -5.24 -32.17
N ASP A 272 -3.56 -4.30 -31.44
CA ASP A 272 -4.31 -3.29 -30.72
C ASP A 272 -4.78 -2.13 -31.62
N ARG A 273 -5.42 -1.12 -31.02
CA ARG A 273 -5.96 0.04 -31.75
C ARG A 273 -4.91 0.96 -32.33
N ASP A 274 -3.70 0.96 -31.76
CA ASP A 274 -2.57 1.75 -32.21
C ASP A 274 -1.73 0.99 -33.26
N GLY A 275 -2.12 -0.26 -33.55
CA GLY A 275 -1.51 -1.11 -34.56
C GLY A 275 -0.33 -1.94 -34.06
N VAL A 276 -0.06 -1.93 -32.74
CA VAL A 276 1.02 -2.71 -32.13
C VAL A 276 0.63 -4.19 -32.14
N LEU A 277 1.62 -5.04 -32.41
CA LEU A 277 1.46 -6.49 -32.36
C LEU A 277 1.90 -7.03 -31.00
N TRP A 278 1.02 -7.81 -30.40
CA TRP A 278 1.22 -8.45 -29.10
C TRP A 278 1.19 -9.96 -29.27
N GLU A 279 2.14 -10.67 -28.67
CA GLU A 279 2.07 -12.12 -28.49
C GLU A 279 1.82 -12.43 -27.01
N SER A 280 0.70 -13.10 -26.73
CA SER A 280 0.36 -13.57 -25.40
C SER A 280 0.51 -15.08 -25.29
N ARG A 281 1.05 -15.55 -24.17
CA ARG A 281 1.14 -17.00 -23.86
C ARG A 281 0.69 -17.28 -22.43
N GLN A 282 -0.18 -18.26 -22.24
CA GLN A 282 -0.65 -18.68 -20.92
C GLN A 282 -0.27 -20.12 -20.60
N TYR A 283 0.22 -20.34 -19.38
CA TYR A 283 0.65 -21.63 -18.84
C TYR A 283 -0.05 -21.90 -17.52
N TYR A 284 -0.56 -23.12 -17.31
CA TYR A 284 -1.05 -23.55 -15.99
C TYR A 284 -0.03 -24.44 -15.29
N ALA A 285 0.33 -24.10 -14.05
CA ALA A 285 1.11 -24.95 -13.15
C ALA A 285 1.10 -24.42 -11.71
N ASN A 286 1.25 -25.30 -10.71
CA ASN A 286 1.38 -24.92 -9.29
C ASN A 286 0.23 -24.02 -8.80
N ASP A 287 -1.00 -24.38 -9.18
CA ASP A 287 -2.24 -23.64 -8.92
C ASP A 287 -2.16 -22.16 -9.33
N LYS A 288 -1.48 -21.91 -10.45
CA LYS A 288 -1.30 -20.58 -11.04
C LYS A 288 -1.46 -20.63 -12.55
N VAL A 289 -1.97 -19.53 -13.07
CA VAL A 289 -1.78 -19.16 -14.48
C VAL A 289 -0.61 -18.20 -14.56
N TYR A 290 0.38 -18.55 -15.37
CA TYR A 290 1.45 -17.65 -15.76
C TYR A 290 1.14 -17.11 -17.14
N GLU A 291 1.25 -15.81 -17.29
CA GLU A 291 0.97 -15.15 -18.55
C GLU A 291 2.14 -14.30 -19.00
N LEU A 292 2.53 -14.47 -20.26
CA LEU A 292 3.53 -13.65 -20.92
C LEU A 292 2.82 -12.72 -21.89
N PHE A 293 3.10 -11.41 -21.80
CA PHE A 293 2.71 -10.43 -22.81
C PHE A 293 3.96 -9.85 -23.46
N PHE A 294 4.14 -10.06 -24.76
CA PHE A 294 5.31 -9.59 -25.47
C PHE A 294 4.95 -8.70 -26.66
N ALA A 295 5.61 -7.56 -26.79
CA ALA A 295 5.54 -6.70 -27.97
C ALA A 295 6.92 -6.47 -28.59
N ASP A 296 6.94 -6.47 -29.92
CA ASP A 296 8.01 -5.90 -30.74
C ASP A 296 7.41 -4.74 -31.52
N PHE A 297 7.71 -3.51 -31.11
CA PHE A 297 7.11 -2.30 -31.70
C PHE A 297 7.53 -2.05 -33.16
N GLU A 298 8.49 -2.82 -33.69
CA GLU A 298 8.88 -2.79 -35.11
C GLU A 298 8.31 -3.96 -35.92
N ALA A 299 7.55 -4.87 -35.30
CA ALA A 299 6.90 -5.96 -36.03
C ALA A 299 5.75 -5.41 -36.90
N ALA A 300 5.81 -5.67 -38.20
CA ALA A 300 4.82 -5.20 -39.16
C ALA A 300 3.77 -6.28 -39.50
N HIS A 301 4.14 -7.54 -39.34
CA HIS A 301 3.29 -8.69 -39.64
C HIS A 301 3.32 -9.71 -38.51
N TYR A 302 2.22 -10.41 -38.24
CA TYR A 302 2.12 -11.34 -37.09
C TYR A 302 3.22 -12.44 -37.10
N LYS A 303 3.63 -12.90 -38.28
CA LYS A 303 4.75 -13.84 -38.46
C LYS A 303 6.12 -13.30 -38.04
N ASP A 304 6.28 -11.98 -37.91
CA ASP A 304 7.53 -11.40 -37.39
C ASP A 304 7.76 -11.78 -35.92
N MET A 305 6.69 -12.11 -35.18
CA MET A 305 6.77 -12.53 -33.78
C MET A 305 7.50 -13.87 -33.62
N ASP A 306 7.51 -14.74 -34.65
CA ASP A 306 8.21 -16.03 -34.63
C ASP A 306 9.73 -15.88 -34.46
N LYS A 307 10.29 -14.69 -34.77
CA LYS A 307 11.72 -14.37 -34.51
C LYS A 307 12.08 -14.45 -33.03
N HIS A 308 11.08 -14.29 -32.15
CA HIS A 308 11.25 -14.29 -30.69
C HIS A 308 10.84 -15.60 -30.02
N ALA A 309 10.46 -16.61 -30.82
CA ALA A 309 9.99 -17.91 -30.31
C ALA A 309 11.00 -18.60 -29.37
N SER A 310 12.31 -18.40 -29.59
CA SER A 310 13.35 -18.96 -28.72
C SER A 310 13.38 -18.32 -27.33
N LEU A 311 13.10 -17.02 -27.22
CA LEU A 311 13.04 -16.34 -25.93
C LEU A 311 11.77 -16.77 -25.18
N LEU A 312 10.61 -16.63 -25.81
CA LEU A 312 9.32 -16.93 -25.20
C LEU A 312 9.19 -18.44 -24.88
N GLY A 313 9.73 -19.30 -25.73
CA GLY A 313 9.79 -20.75 -25.50
C GLY A 313 10.79 -21.18 -24.40
N SER A 314 11.59 -20.26 -23.86
CA SER A 314 12.51 -20.54 -22.75
C SER A 314 11.89 -20.36 -21.36
N PHE A 315 10.63 -19.90 -21.32
CA PHE A 315 9.85 -19.74 -20.11
C PHE A 315 9.65 -21.08 -19.40
N LYS A 316 9.72 -21.05 -18.07
CA LYS A 316 9.49 -22.18 -17.19
C LYS A 316 8.61 -21.74 -16.04
N THR A 317 7.63 -22.56 -15.70
CA THR A 317 6.79 -22.45 -14.50
C THR A 317 7.50 -22.98 -13.24
N THR A 318 8.84 -22.88 -13.23
CA THR A 318 9.70 -23.27 -12.10
C THR A 318 10.84 -22.27 -11.93
N TYR A 319 11.24 -22.07 -10.67
CA TYR A 319 12.43 -21.31 -10.27
C TYR A 319 13.38 -22.17 -9.46
N ASN A 320 14.65 -22.27 -9.89
CA ASN A 320 15.67 -23.03 -9.16
C ASN A 320 16.45 -22.10 -8.22
N ARG A 321 16.13 -22.13 -6.92
CA ARG A 321 16.78 -21.30 -5.88
C ARG A 321 18.28 -21.57 -5.70
N VAL A 322 18.77 -22.73 -6.13
CA VAL A 322 20.20 -23.09 -6.02
C VAL A 322 21.00 -22.60 -7.24
N ASP A 323 20.32 -22.33 -8.36
CA ASP A 323 20.95 -21.92 -9.60
C ASP A 323 21.34 -20.43 -9.55
N LYS A 324 22.62 -20.18 -9.24
CA LYS A 324 23.19 -18.83 -9.20
C LYS A 324 23.26 -18.16 -10.57
N SER A 325 22.96 -18.84 -11.69
CA SER A 325 22.85 -18.21 -13.01
C SER A 325 21.51 -17.51 -13.21
N VAL A 326 20.52 -17.74 -12.34
CA VAL A 326 19.23 -17.05 -12.35
C VAL A 326 19.35 -15.75 -11.53
N LYS A 327 18.87 -14.65 -12.11
CA LYS A 327 18.60 -13.40 -11.41
C LYS A 327 17.23 -13.51 -10.76
N ASP A 328 17.17 -13.46 -9.43
CA ASP A 328 15.90 -13.34 -8.72
C ASP A 328 15.42 -11.90 -8.79
N VAL A 329 14.16 -11.69 -9.18
CA VAL A 329 13.51 -10.37 -9.12
C VAL A 329 12.62 -10.22 -7.89
N SER A 330 12.41 -11.28 -7.12
CA SER A 330 11.58 -11.26 -5.91
C SER A 330 12.27 -10.50 -4.78
N THR A 331 11.59 -9.55 -4.13
CA THR A 331 12.06 -8.94 -2.86
C THR A 331 11.48 -9.65 -1.63
N ILE A 332 10.52 -10.57 -1.84
CA ILE A 332 9.89 -11.34 -0.78
C ILE A 332 10.87 -12.36 -0.16
N VAL A 333 11.10 -12.25 1.15
CA VAL A 333 11.95 -13.15 1.95
C VAL A 333 11.10 -13.81 3.03
N ASP A 334 11.14 -15.14 3.11
CA ASP A 334 10.38 -15.94 4.10
C ASP A 334 8.87 -15.61 4.17
N GLY A 335 8.29 -15.28 3.01
CA GLY A 335 6.88 -14.91 2.85
C GLY A 335 6.54 -13.48 3.27
N LEU A 336 7.55 -12.67 3.60
CA LEU A 336 7.41 -11.27 3.98
C LEU A 336 7.95 -10.35 2.89
N ARG A 337 7.22 -9.26 2.64
CA ARG A 337 7.64 -8.13 1.82
C ARG A 337 7.96 -6.96 2.74
N GLU A 338 9.00 -6.22 2.42
CA GLU A 338 9.35 -5.00 3.16
C GLU A 338 8.26 -3.94 2.94
N ALA A 339 7.85 -3.32 4.04
CA ALA A 339 6.89 -2.23 4.11
C ALA A 339 7.43 -1.15 5.05
N GLY A 340 6.92 0.07 4.93
CA GLY A 340 7.36 1.12 5.85
C GLY A 340 7.05 2.52 5.38
N ASN A 341 7.54 3.49 6.14
CA ASN A 341 7.46 4.90 5.81
C ASN A 341 8.77 5.61 6.16
N GLU A 342 9.49 6.01 5.12
CA GLU A 342 10.79 6.68 5.25
C GLU A 342 10.73 8.01 6.01
N GLU A 343 9.59 8.72 5.95
CA GLU A 343 9.43 9.98 6.67
C GLU A 343 9.46 9.76 8.18
N TYR A 344 8.95 8.62 8.65
CA TYR A 344 8.96 8.24 10.06
C TYR A 344 10.17 7.37 10.45
N GLY A 345 10.97 6.92 9.46
CA GLY A 345 12.10 6.04 9.70
C GLY A 345 11.71 4.65 10.18
N ILE A 346 10.60 4.10 9.66
CA ILE A 346 10.04 2.82 10.10
C ILE A 346 9.97 1.87 8.92
N TRP A 347 10.50 0.66 9.09
CA TRP A 347 10.40 -0.46 8.16
C TRP A 347 10.00 -1.73 8.90
N LEU A 348 9.29 -2.62 8.22
CA LEU A 348 8.81 -3.89 8.76
C LEU A 348 8.51 -4.89 7.65
N GLY A 349 8.66 -6.18 7.95
CA GLY A 349 8.22 -7.26 7.08
C GLY A 349 6.72 -7.54 7.25
N VAL A 350 5.96 -7.49 6.17
CA VAL A 350 4.52 -7.84 6.16
C VAL A 350 4.26 -9.02 5.24
N PRO A 351 3.27 -9.89 5.52
CA PRO A 351 2.94 -11.02 4.64
C PRO A 351 2.77 -10.56 3.18
N ALA A 352 3.43 -11.27 2.25
CA ALA A 352 3.51 -10.85 0.85
C ALA A 352 2.14 -10.65 0.17
N GLY A 353 1.15 -11.46 0.53
CA GLY A 353 -0.22 -11.36 0.02
C GLY A 353 -1.07 -10.25 0.65
N TRP A 354 -0.53 -9.44 1.57
CA TRP A 354 -1.26 -8.35 2.19
C TRP A 354 -1.25 -7.09 1.33
N GLN A 355 -2.34 -6.34 1.39
CA GLN A 355 -2.40 -5.00 0.85
C GLN A 355 -1.54 -4.07 1.71
N MET A 356 -0.89 -3.10 1.07
CA MET A 356 0.00 -2.17 1.75
C MET A 356 -0.40 -0.72 1.51
N ASN A 357 -0.52 0.03 2.59
CA ASN A 357 -0.63 1.48 2.57
C ASN A 357 0.51 2.05 3.42
N ASN A 358 1.65 2.31 2.77
CA ASN A 358 2.84 2.87 3.40
C ASN A 358 2.63 4.29 3.95
N HIS A 359 1.73 5.08 3.34
CA HIS A 359 1.43 6.43 3.80
C HIS A 359 0.77 6.40 5.19
N ASP A 360 -0.27 5.59 5.34
CA ASP A 360 -0.99 5.42 6.61
C ASP A 360 -0.36 4.36 7.54
N MET A 361 0.74 3.72 7.09
CA MET A 361 1.39 2.57 7.73
C MET A 361 0.39 1.48 8.17
N LEU A 362 -0.48 1.10 7.23
CA LEU A 362 -1.53 0.11 7.42
C LEU A 362 -1.39 -1.02 6.40
N TYR A 363 -1.31 -2.24 6.90
CA TYR A 363 -1.01 -3.44 6.12
C TYR A 363 -1.97 -4.54 6.52
N GLY A 364 -2.57 -5.25 5.57
CA GLY A 364 -3.51 -6.30 5.93
C GLY A 364 -4.19 -6.97 4.76
N SER A 365 -4.92 -8.03 5.07
CA SER A 365 -5.86 -8.63 4.13
C SER A 365 -7.15 -8.98 4.85
N GLU A 366 -8.25 -8.80 4.13
CA GLU A 366 -9.60 -8.94 4.65
C GLU A 366 -9.81 -10.36 5.20
N GLY A 367 -10.06 -10.49 6.51
CA GLY A 367 -10.25 -11.78 7.17
C GLY A 367 -8.97 -12.61 7.43
N GLU A 368 -7.79 -12.09 7.08
CA GLU A 368 -6.50 -12.70 7.43
C GLU A 368 -5.85 -12.00 8.63
N GLY A 369 -5.96 -10.67 8.72
CA GLY A 369 -5.38 -9.88 9.80
C GLY A 369 -4.82 -8.55 9.30
N TYR A 370 -4.28 -7.74 10.21
CA TYR A 370 -3.60 -6.50 9.87
C TYR A 370 -2.45 -6.18 10.82
N VAL A 371 -1.52 -5.38 10.31
CA VAL A 371 -0.52 -4.63 11.08
C VAL A 371 -0.76 -3.14 10.82
N SER A 372 -0.85 -2.35 11.88
CA SER A 372 -0.89 -0.89 11.80
C SER A 372 0.28 -0.32 12.59
N VAL A 373 0.86 0.79 12.14
CA VAL A 373 1.84 1.55 12.91
C VAL A 373 1.39 3.00 13.00
N SER A 374 1.46 3.59 14.19
CA SER A 374 1.23 5.02 14.38
C SER A 374 2.28 5.65 15.27
N VAL A 375 2.63 6.90 14.95
CA VAL A 375 3.61 7.69 15.69
C VAL A 375 2.91 8.92 16.24
N THR A 376 3.03 9.16 17.54
CA THR A 376 2.41 10.30 18.24
C THR A 376 3.41 10.96 19.18
N SER A 377 3.18 12.21 19.58
CA SER A 377 3.98 12.79 20.66
C SER A 377 3.52 12.25 22.01
N ALA A 378 4.48 11.84 22.85
CA ALA A 378 4.18 11.40 24.20
C ALA A 378 3.67 12.58 25.05
N PRO A 379 2.59 12.41 25.83
CA PRO A 379 2.18 13.39 26.82
C PRO A 379 3.30 13.68 27.82
N THR A 380 3.30 14.87 28.41
CA THR A 380 4.25 15.21 29.49
C THR A 380 3.76 14.68 30.84
N GLY A 381 4.68 14.35 31.74
CA GLY A 381 4.34 13.93 33.11
C GLY A 381 3.87 12.47 33.20
N LYS A 382 3.04 12.15 34.21
CA LYS A 382 2.64 10.77 34.52
C LYS A 382 1.89 10.07 33.37
N GLU A 383 1.06 10.81 32.65
CA GLU A 383 0.31 10.32 31.48
C GLU A 383 1.22 9.95 30.30
N GLY A 384 2.48 10.39 30.32
CA GLY A 384 3.50 10.11 29.31
C GLY A 384 4.27 8.81 29.52
N THR A 385 3.89 7.98 30.50
CA THR A 385 4.59 6.71 30.78
C THR A 385 3.98 5.55 30.00
N LEU A 386 4.77 4.52 29.69
CA LEU A 386 4.28 3.29 29.06
C LEU A 386 3.17 2.62 29.91
N SER A 387 3.33 2.62 31.23
CA SER A 387 2.31 2.07 32.13
C SER A 387 1.00 2.85 32.08
N ALA A 388 1.02 4.19 32.08
CA ALA A 388 -0.19 4.98 31.94
C ALA A 388 -0.86 4.75 30.57
N TRP A 389 -0.05 4.58 29.52
CA TRP A 389 -0.54 4.29 28.18
C TRP A 389 -1.23 2.92 28.09
N SER A 390 -0.62 1.86 28.65
CA SER A 390 -1.25 0.54 28.75
C SER A 390 -2.58 0.59 29.49
N GLU A 391 -2.66 1.31 30.63
CA GLU A 391 -3.92 1.47 31.35
C GLU A 391 -4.99 2.24 30.54
N GLN A 392 -4.59 3.22 29.71
CA GLN A 392 -5.50 3.89 28.79
C GLN A 392 -6.05 2.92 27.73
N LEU A 393 -5.22 2.03 27.18
CA LEU A 393 -5.64 1.00 26.21
C LEU A 393 -6.60 -0.04 26.85
N LYS A 394 -6.32 -0.51 28.07
CA LYS A 394 -7.22 -1.41 28.81
C LYS A 394 -8.58 -0.77 29.04
N ARG A 395 -8.60 0.47 29.54
CA ARG A 395 -9.84 1.22 29.73
C ARG A 395 -10.59 1.40 28.42
N TRP A 396 -9.87 1.62 27.30
CA TRP A 396 -10.50 1.69 26.00
C TRP A 396 -11.23 0.38 25.63
N MET A 397 -10.64 -0.78 25.92
CA MET A 397 -11.31 -2.09 25.71
C MET A 397 -12.60 -2.20 26.50
N GLU A 398 -12.54 -1.89 27.81
CA GLU A 398 -13.69 -1.93 28.73
C GLU A 398 -14.84 -1.02 28.29
N GLU A 399 -14.50 0.17 27.79
CA GLU A 399 -15.50 1.14 27.33
C GLU A 399 -16.04 0.83 25.94
N SER A 400 -15.32 0.04 25.14
CA SER A 400 -15.66 -0.22 23.73
C SER A 400 -16.34 -1.57 23.51
N PHE A 401 -16.12 -2.55 24.40
CA PHE A 401 -16.70 -3.88 24.30
C PHE A 401 -17.46 -4.26 25.57
N ILE A 402 -18.58 -4.97 25.41
CA ILE A 402 -19.33 -5.51 26.56
C ILE A 402 -18.53 -6.63 27.24
N ALA A 403 -18.85 -6.91 28.51
CA ALA A 403 -18.28 -8.05 29.21
C ALA A 403 -18.54 -9.36 28.45
N GLY A 404 -17.50 -10.16 28.23
CA GLY A 404 -17.56 -11.40 27.45
C GLY A 404 -17.25 -11.25 25.97
N SER A 405 -17.11 -10.02 25.45
CA SER A 405 -16.70 -9.75 24.06
C SER A 405 -15.23 -9.33 23.92
N TYR A 406 -14.49 -9.29 25.03
CA TYR A 406 -13.06 -9.08 25.06
C TYR A 406 -12.41 -9.76 26.27
N GLU A 407 -11.09 -9.98 26.17
CA GLU A 407 -10.21 -10.49 27.22
C GLU A 407 -8.89 -9.72 27.16
N ILE A 408 -8.40 -9.23 28.30
CA ILE A 408 -7.02 -8.75 28.43
C ILE A 408 -6.16 -9.95 28.84
N LYS A 409 -5.28 -10.43 27.97
CA LYS A 409 -4.51 -11.67 28.19
C LYS A 409 -3.27 -11.45 29.02
N GLY A 410 -2.58 -10.33 28.83
CA GLY A 410 -1.39 -10.02 29.61
C GLY A 410 -0.63 -8.79 29.11
N LEU A 411 0.38 -8.42 29.89
CA LEU A 411 1.33 -7.36 29.58
C LEU A 411 2.74 -7.93 29.72
N THR A 412 3.52 -7.89 28.64
CA THR A 412 4.89 -8.40 28.60
C THR A 412 5.87 -7.29 28.21
N SER A 413 7.16 -7.49 28.52
CA SER A 413 8.22 -6.58 28.07
C SER A 413 8.70 -7.00 26.68
N VAL A 414 9.11 -6.02 25.87
CA VAL A 414 9.67 -6.25 24.54
C VAL A 414 10.83 -5.29 24.29
N GLU A 415 11.67 -5.61 23.32
CA GLU A 415 12.68 -4.70 22.77
C GLU A 415 12.47 -4.62 21.26
N VAL A 416 12.32 -3.41 20.72
CA VAL A 416 12.14 -3.16 19.30
C VAL A 416 13.23 -2.20 18.87
N SER A 417 14.05 -2.61 17.88
CA SER A 417 15.18 -1.79 17.40
C SER A 417 16.07 -1.24 18.54
N GLY A 418 16.35 -2.06 19.55
CA GLY A 418 17.19 -1.70 20.70
C GLY A 418 16.53 -0.82 21.78
N VAL A 419 15.23 -0.52 21.66
CA VAL A 419 14.48 0.26 22.64
C VAL A 419 13.47 -0.61 23.38
N LYS A 420 13.52 -0.57 24.71
CA LYS A 420 12.58 -1.28 25.58
C LYS A 420 11.17 -0.71 25.45
N GLY A 421 10.20 -1.59 25.31
CA GLY A 421 8.78 -1.30 25.23
C GLY A 421 7.94 -2.31 26.03
N GLN A 422 6.64 -2.30 25.77
CA GLN A 422 5.69 -3.25 26.33
C GLN A 422 4.76 -3.78 25.23
N VAL A 423 4.28 -5.01 25.40
CA VAL A 423 3.22 -5.58 24.56
C VAL A 423 2.05 -5.91 25.44
N GLN A 424 0.89 -5.37 25.11
CA GLN A 424 -0.37 -5.78 25.69
C GLN A 424 -1.06 -6.73 24.71
N GLU A 425 -1.31 -7.96 25.15
CA GLU A 425 -2.09 -8.93 24.37
C GLU A 425 -3.55 -8.83 24.80
N VAL A 426 -4.41 -8.51 23.85
CA VAL A 426 -5.85 -8.49 24.02
C VAL A 426 -6.51 -9.43 23.02
N ARG A 427 -7.69 -9.91 23.36
CA ARG A 427 -8.51 -10.72 22.47
C ARG A 427 -9.91 -10.15 22.46
N TYR A 428 -10.55 -9.98 21.31
CA TYR A 428 -11.90 -9.42 21.21
C TYR A 428 -12.70 -10.04 20.08
N THR A 429 -14.02 -9.87 20.11
CA THR A 429 -14.92 -10.35 19.06
C THR A 429 -16.04 -9.34 18.82
N TYR A 430 -16.43 -9.20 17.56
CA TYR A 430 -17.64 -8.48 17.15
C TYR A 430 -18.86 -9.42 17.06
N GLY A 431 -18.70 -10.72 17.35
CA GLY A 431 -19.78 -11.71 17.39
C GLY A 431 -19.36 -13.08 16.84
N LYS A 432 -18.93 -13.13 15.57
CA LYS A 432 -18.63 -14.40 14.88
C LYS A 432 -17.28 -15.00 15.24
N GLN A 433 -16.24 -14.18 15.28
CA GLN A 433 -14.86 -14.64 15.33
C GLN A 433 -14.06 -13.80 16.33
N TRP A 434 -13.24 -14.51 17.12
CA TRP A 434 -12.28 -13.89 18.00
C TRP A 434 -11.01 -13.50 17.22
N ILE A 435 -10.51 -12.32 17.57
CA ILE A 435 -9.29 -11.72 17.06
C ILE A 435 -8.37 -11.55 18.27
N THR A 436 -7.12 -11.96 18.13
CA THR A 436 -6.06 -11.63 19.07
C THR A 436 -5.28 -10.44 18.51
N GLU A 437 -5.15 -9.38 19.30
CA GLU A 437 -4.41 -8.18 18.96
C GLU A 437 -3.25 -8.00 19.94
N TYR A 438 -2.07 -7.75 19.38
CA TYR A 438 -0.87 -7.38 20.10
C TYR A 438 -0.68 -5.87 19.96
N GLU A 439 -0.84 -5.16 21.06
CA GLU A 439 -0.68 -3.72 21.19
C GLU A 439 0.75 -3.43 21.66
N VAL A 440 1.66 -3.21 20.70
CA VAL A 440 3.09 -3.00 20.94
C VAL A 440 3.36 -1.51 21.16
N MET A 441 3.88 -1.18 22.33
CA MET A 441 4.10 0.19 22.80
C MET A 441 5.60 0.45 23.00
N VAL A 442 6.15 1.36 22.22
CA VAL A 442 7.54 1.82 22.38
C VAL A 442 7.55 3.34 22.52
N GLN A 443 8.42 3.86 23.36
CA GLN A 443 8.56 5.31 23.55
C GLN A 443 10.03 5.71 23.57
N LYS A 444 10.39 6.67 22.71
CA LYS A 444 11.76 7.18 22.58
C LYS A 444 11.74 8.64 22.15
N ASN A 445 12.68 9.44 22.65
CA ASN A 445 12.88 10.83 22.26
C ASN A 445 11.63 11.74 22.35
N GLY A 446 10.69 11.43 23.25
CA GLY A 446 9.44 12.19 23.42
C GLY A 446 8.30 11.79 22.47
N TYR A 447 8.47 10.71 21.70
CA TYR A 447 7.47 10.17 20.79
C TYR A 447 7.09 8.74 21.18
N ARG A 448 5.83 8.39 20.92
CA ARG A 448 5.26 7.04 21.04
C ARG A 448 5.21 6.41 19.66
N TYR A 449 5.55 5.14 19.61
CA TYR A 449 5.45 4.27 18.44
C TYR A 449 4.53 3.13 18.85
N TYR A 450 3.40 3.07 18.18
CA TYR A 450 2.32 2.13 18.48
C TYR A 450 2.13 1.20 17.30
N LEU A 451 2.45 -0.08 17.47
CA LEU A 451 2.22 -1.11 16.47
C LEU A 451 1.10 -2.02 16.94
N GLU A 452 0.04 -2.13 16.13
CA GLU A 452 -1.07 -3.04 16.35
C GLU A 452 -0.91 -4.23 15.42
N TYR A 453 -0.82 -5.44 15.97
CA TYR A 453 -0.85 -6.66 15.16
C TYR A 453 -2.06 -7.51 15.52
N ALA A 454 -3.08 -7.50 14.66
CA ALA A 454 -4.34 -8.20 14.88
C ALA A 454 -4.49 -9.41 13.96
N ILE A 455 -4.68 -10.58 14.56
CA ILE A 455 -4.83 -11.86 13.87
C ILE A 455 -6.14 -12.52 14.31
N PRO A 456 -7.04 -12.88 13.37
CA PRO A 456 -8.16 -13.77 13.66
C PRO A 456 -7.64 -15.12 14.17
N ASP A 457 -8.27 -15.68 15.21
CA ASP A 457 -7.69 -16.83 15.92
C ASP A 457 -7.46 -18.08 15.04
N ASP A 458 -8.25 -18.26 13.98
CA ASP A 458 -8.12 -19.35 13.00
C ASP A 458 -7.02 -19.12 11.95
N ARG A 459 -6.25 -18.02 12.08
CA ARG A 459 -5.14 -17.63 11.21
C ARG A 459 -3.79 -17.59 11.91
N LYS A 460 -3.74 -17.75 13.23
CA LYS A 460 -2.49 -17.66 14.02
C LYS A 460 -1.35 -18.56 13.52
N GLU A 461 -1.67 -19.76 13.02
CA GLU A 461 -0.65 -20.71 12.52
C GLU A 461 -0.15 -20.40 11.10
N LYS A 462 -0.87 -19.56 10.35
CA LYS A 462 -0.58 -19.23 8.95
C LYS A 462 0.23 -17.96 8.79
N LEU A 463 0.15 -17.09 9.78
CA LEU A 463 0.80 -15.78 9.78
C LEU A 463 2.04 -15.82 10.66
N PRO A 464 2.98 -14.87 10.47
CA PRO A 464 4.11 -14.70 11.38
C PRO A 464 3.60 -14.62 12.82
N ASP A 465 4.24 -15.29 13.76
CA ASP A 465 3.98 -14.96 15.16
C ASP A 465 4.49 -13.53 15.45
N LEU A 466 4.11 -13.00 16.60
CA LEU A 466 4.53 -11.68 17.02
C LEU A 466 6.05 -11.52 16.99
N GLN A 467 6.81 -12.52 17.41
CA GLN A 467 8.27 -12.42 17.47
C GLN A 467 8.87 -12.29 16.07
N LYS A 468 8.44 -13.14 15.13
CA LYS A 468 8.88 -13.07 13.73
C LYS A 468 8.53 -11.73 13.08
N LEU A 469 7.36 -11.16 13.40
CA LEU A 469 7.01 -9.81 12.95
C LEU A 469 7.99 -8.78 13.54
N LEU A 470 8.17 -8.78 14.86
CA LEU A 470 9.03 -7.82 15.56
C LEU A 470 10.51 -7.91 15.16
N ASP A 471 11.00 -9.10 14.85
CA ASP A 471 12.37 -9.32 14.34
C ASP A 471 12.62 -8.62 13.00
N SER A 472 11.56 -8.33 12.24
CA SER A 472 11.63 -7.59 10.98
C SER A 472 11.44 -6.07 11.15
N VAL A 473 11.10 -5.59 12.35
CA VAL A 473 10.80 -4.18 12.59
C VAL A 473 12.08 -3.39 12.84
N GLU A 474 12.35 -2.47 11.92
CA GLU A 474 13.45 -1.50 12.01
C GLU A 474 12.89 -0.09 12.21
N ILE A 475 13.36 0.59 13.25
CA ILE A 475 12.98 1.97 13.56
C ILE A 475 14.25 2.79 13.80
N ASP A 476 14.46 3.81 12.98
CA ASP A 476 15.42 4.87 13.24
C ASP A 476 14.75 5.96 14.11
N TYR A 477 14.98 5.86 15.42
CA TYR A 477 14.41 6.76 16.42
C TYR A 477 14.93 8.21 16.35
N GLU A 478 15.88 8.52 15.46
CA GLU A 478 16.41 9.87 15.25
C GLU A 478 15.70 10.61 14.10
N ILE A 479 15.00 9.90 13.21
CA ILE A 479 14.27 10.51 12.08
C ILE A 479 13.08 11.35 12.57
N VAL A 480 12.25 10.80 13.46
CA VAL A 480 11.05 11.51 13.92
C VAL A 480 11.38 12.82 14.65
N PRO A 481 12.29 12.85 15.65
CA PRO A 481 12.63 14.09 16.34
C PRO A 481 13.31 15.14 15.45
N SER A 482 14.00 14.72 14.38
CA SER A 482 14.67 15.64 13.46
C SER A 482 13.74 16.21 12.38
N SER A 483 12.66 15.50 12.07
CA SER A 483 11.74 15.84 10.97
C SER A 483 10.41 16.41 11.45
N PHE A 484 9.97 16.10 12.68
CA PHE A 484 8.66 16.48 13.19
C PHE A 484 8.73 17.32 14.47
N GLY A 485 7.77 18.22 14.62
CA GLY A 485 7.48 18.88 15.88
C GLY A 485 6.58 18.02 16.76
N ARG A 486 5.49 18.61 17.25
CA ARG A 486 4.46 17.88 18.00
C ARG A 486 3.49 17.19 17.04
N ILE A 487 3.42 15.87 17.14
CA ILE A 487 2.44 15.05 16.43
C ILE A 487 1.22 14.87 17.34
N GLY A 488 0.02 14.83 16.76
CA GLY A 488 -1.23 14.59 17.50
C GLY A 488 -1.20 13.29 18.31
N GLY A 489 -2.18 13.11 19.20
CA GLY A 489 -2.33 11.88 19.99
C GLY A 489 -3.26 10.86 19.32
N GLU A 490 -3.40 9.68 19.93
CA GLU A 490 -4.35 8.66 19.50
C GLU A 490 -5.79 9.16 19.69
N GLU A 491 -6.49 9.48 18.59
CA GLU A 491 -7.80 10.13 18.66
C GLU A 491 -8.86 9.29 19.39
N PHE A 492 -8.73 7.96 19.35
CA PHE A 492 -9.62 7.04 20.05
C PHE A 492 -9.39 6.96 21.57
N LEU A 493 -8.27 7.51 22.07
CA LEU A 493 -7.95 7.61 23.50
C LEU A 493 -8.32 8.98 24.10
N ILE A 494 -8.87 9.90 23.31
CA ILE A 494 -9.37 11.18 23.80
C ILE A 494 -10.54 10.95 24.77
N ASP A 495 -10.68 11.83 25.75
CA ASP A 495 -11.82 11.89 26.66
C ASP A 495 -13.16 11.85 25.88
N LYS A 496 -13.92 10.77 26.12
CA LYS A 496 -15.19 10.44 25.44
C LYS A 496 -16.35 11.38 25.79
N THR A 497 -16.16 12.26 26.77
CA THR A 497 -17.13 13.32 27.10
C THR A 497 -16.97 14.55 26.22
N GLN A 498 -15.83 14.72 25.55
CA GLN A 498 -15.60 15.88 24.70
C GLN A 498 -16.40 15.78 23.41
N MET A 499 -17.09 16.87 23.08
CA MET A 499 -17.87 17.02 21.86
C MET A 499 -17.33 18.17 21.00
N ARG A 500 -17.64 18.16 19.72
CA ARG A 500 -17.34 19.21 18.74
C ARG A 500 -18.63 19.63 18.05
N SER A 501 -19.00 20.90 18.16
CA SER A 501 -20.16 21.45 17.45
C SER A 501 -19.90 21.57 15.95
N LYS A 502 -20.88 21.15 15.16
CA LYS A 502 -20.90 21.20 13.70
C LYS A 502 -22.26 21.70 13.25
N SER A 503 -22.34 22.20 12.02
CA SER A 503 -23.59 22.72 11.46
C SER A 503 -23.57 22.67 9.95
N SER A 504 -24.76 22.60 9.35
CA SER A 504 -25.00 22.79 7.93
C SER A 504 -25.85 24.04 7.72
N ARG A 505 -25.42 24.92 6.81
CA ARG A 505 -26.25 26.05 6.37
C ARG A 505 -27.19 25.64 5.25
N ALA A 506 -26.73 24.85 4.29
CA ALA A 506 -27.52 24.36 3.16
C ALA A 506 -28.69 23.48 3.61
N TYR A 507 -28.45 22.68 4.66
CA TYR A 507 -29.43 21.80 5.27
C TYR A 507 -29.87 22.24 6.66
N LYS A 508 -29.59 23.48 7.09
CA LYS A 508 -30.26 24.11 8.24
C LYS A 508 -30.30 23.28 9.54
N TYR A 509 -29.16 22.72 9.96
CA TYR A 509 -29.06 22.03 11.26
C TYR A 509 -27.74 22.30 11.99
N GLY A 510 -27.75 22.08 13.31
CA GLY A 510 -26.58 21.99 14.17
C GLY A 510 -26.57 20.68 14.94
N VAL A 511 -25.38 20.15 15.23
CA VAL A 511 -25.18 18.90 15.98
C VAL A 511 -23.83 18.92 16.68
N ASP A 512 -23.74 18.32 17.87
CA ASP A 512 -22.49 18.06 18.57
C ASP A 512 -22.05 16.62 18.32
N ILE A 513 -20.82 16.45 17.83
CA ILE A 513 -20.24 15.13 17.52
C ILE A 513 -19.12 14.81 18.53
N PRO A 514 -19.10 13.61 19.15
CA PRO A 514 -18.00 13.21 20.03
C PRO A 514 -16.64 13.31 19.34
N ARG A 515 -15.64 13.87 20.03
CA ARG A 515 -14.33 14.18 19.42
C ARG A 515 -13.52 12.96 19.00
N TYR A 516 -13.83 11.80 19.56
CA TYR A 516 -13.18 10.53 19.30
C TYR A 516 -13.83 9.76 18.13
N TRP A 517 -14.96 10.24 17.60
CA TRP A 517 -15.57 9.67 16.40
C TRP A 517 -14.80 10.12 15.16
N GLN A 518 -14.61 9.20 14.23
CA GLN A 518 -13.81 9.44 13.03
C GLN A 518 -14.73 9.82 11.86
N PRO A 519 -14.40 10.89 11.11
CA PRO A 519 -15.18 11.27 9.95
C PRO A 519 -14.98 10.27 8.80
N ILE A 520 -16.07 9.72 8.28
CA ILE A 520 -16.08 8.94 7.01
C ILE A 520 -16.50 9.87 5.86
N SER A 521 -17.50 10.72 6.12
CA SER A 521 -17.95 11.80 5.25
C SER A 521 -18.40 12.96 6.15
N ASP A 522 -17.62 14.05 6.25
CA ASP A 522 -17.93 15.15 7.18
C ASP A 522 -18.12 16.50 6.49
N GLN A 523 -18.39 16.50 5.20
CA GLN A 523 -18.80 17.71 4.48
C GLN A 523 -20.27 18.02 4.80
N PHE A 524 -20.51 18.80 5.86
CA PHE A 524 -21.87 19.10 6.37
C PHE A 524 -22.78 19.84 5.37
N GLU A 525 -22.22 20.44 4.34
CA GLU A 525 -22.99 21.05 3.25
C GLU A 525 -23.38 20.04 2.15
N LEU A 526 -22.95 18.79 2.28
CA LEU A 526 -23.38 17.63 1.49
C LEU A 526 -24.13 16.63 2.37
N SER A 527 -24.86 15.72 1.73
CA SER A 527 -25.55 14.61 2.39
C SER A 527 -25.19 13.29 1.69
N PRO A 528 -24.88 12.20 2.43
CA PRO A 528 -24.90 12.10 3.90
C PRO A 528 -23.61 12.59 4.59
N VAL A 529 -23.76 12.97 5.86
CA VAL A 529 -22.66 13.09 6.83
C VAL A 529 -22.58 11.79 7.63
N VAL A 530 -21.39 11.19 7.72
CA VAL A 530 -21.16 9.89 8.37
C VAL A 530 -19.93 9.95 9.26
N TYR A 531 -20.09 9.50 10.50
CA TYR A 531 -19.02 9.30 11.48
C TYR A 531 -19.00 7.85 11.95
N GLY A 532 -17.82 7.26 12.01
CA GLY A 532 -17.59 5.92 12.53
C GLY A 532 -16.96 5.92 13.92
N PHE A 533 -17.28 4.91 14.73
CA PHE A 533 -16.60 4.61 15.99
C PHE A 533 -16.56 3.09 16.25
N ALA A 534 -15.91 2.65 17.33
CA ALA A 534 -15.76 1.22 17.62
C ALA A 534 -17.12 0.49 17.66
N GLY A 535 -17.33 -0.38 16.67
CA GLY A 535 -18.55 -1.19 16.52
C GLY A 535 -19.77 -0.46 15.98
N GLY A 536 -19.68 0.79 15.51
CA GLY A 536 -20.88 1.51 15.07
C GLY A 536 -20.62 2.76 14.23
N ASP A 537 -21.71 3.33 13.76
CA ASP A 537 -21.71 4.55 12.97
C ASP A 537 -22.90 5.47 13.34
N PHE A 538 -22.72 6.75 13.01
CA PHE A 538 -23.71 7.80 13.12
C PHE A 538 -23.79 8.54 11.79
N GLU A 539 -24.98 8.59 11.20
CA GLU A 539 -25.25 9.18 9.90
C GLU A 539 -26.38 10.20 9.98
N ILE A 540 -26.20 11.34 9.30
CA ILE A 540 -27.24 12.33 9.03
C ILE A 540 -27.42 12.41 7.51
N SER A 541 -28.59 12.01 7.05
CA SER A 541 -29.06 12.21 5.68
C SER A 541 -30.11 13.32 5.66
N ALA A 542 -29.98 14.28 4.73
CA ALA A 542 -30.90 15.40 4.56
C ALA A 542 -31.29 15.56 3.09
N GLN A 543 -32.59 15.69 2.82
CA GLN A 543 -33.15 15.75 1.46
C GLN A 543 -34.18 16.87 1.37
N LYS A 544 -34.12 17.64 0.28
CA LYS A 544 -35.14 18.62 -0.09
C LYS A 544 -36.18 17.95 -0.98
N ASP A 545 -37.39 18.50 -0.99
CA ASP A 545 -38.48 18.10 -1.91
C ASP A 545 -38.93 16.63 -1.77
N THR A 546 -38.61 15.98 -0.66
CA THR A 546 -39.03 14.59 -0.37
C THR A 546 -39.75 14.56 0.96
N ALA A 547 -41.01 14.13 0.98
CA ALA A 547 -41.79 14.06 2.22
C ALA A 547 -41.34 12.90 3.13
N ALA A 548 -41.31 13.11 4.44
CA ALA A 548 -41.00 12.10 5.44
C ALA A 548 -41.92 10.87 5.34
N ASP A 549 -43.22 11.08 5.08
CA ASP A 549 -44.19 9.99 4.93
C ASP A 549 -43.86 9.03 3.79
N PHE A 550 -43.24 9.55 2.72
CA PHE A 550 -42.77 8.73 1.61
C PHE A 550 -41.59 7.84 2.02
N ILE A 551 -40.63 8.40 2.75
CA ILE A 551 -39.48 7.66 3.30
C ILE A 551 -39.97 6.60 4.31
N VAL A 552 -40.82 6.99 5.25
CA VAL A 552 -41.40 6.11 6.28
C VAL A 552 -42.16 4.94 5.64
N SER A 553 -42.98 5.22 4.62
CA SER A 553 -43.74 4.17 3.92
C SER A 553 -42.83 3.22 3.14
N SER A 554 -41.76 3.75 2.53
CA SER A 554 -40.75 2.95 1.83
C SER A 554 -39.99 2.03 2.79
N LEU A 555 -39.57 2.54 3.95
CA LEU A 555 -38.91 1.75 5.00
C LEU A 555 -39.84 0.69 5.59
N LYS A 556 -41.10 1.01 5.88
CA LYS A 556 -42.10 0.02 6.34
C LYS A 556 -42.24 -1.12 5.34
N ARG A 557 -42.34 -0.79 4.03
CA ARG A 557 -42.42 -1.81 2.98
C ARG A 557 -41.17 -2.67 2.94
N TYR A 558 -39.99 -2.05 2.88
CA TYR A 558 -38.70 -2.74 2.86
C TYR A 558 -38.57 -3.70 4.04
N TYR A 559 -38.82 -3.23 5.27
CA TYR A 559 -38.70 -4.06 6.46
C TYR A 559 -39.76 -5.16 6.52
N ASN A 560 -40.98 -4.94 6.05
CA ASN A 560 -41.99 -6.00 5.93
C ASN A 560 -41.57 -7.08 4.92
N GLU A 561 -40.98 -6.70 3.79
CA GLU A 561 -40.50 -7.63 2.77
C GLU A 561 -39.33 -8.48 3.31
N VAL A 562 -38.29 -7.85 3.85
CA VAL A 562 -37.09 -8.57 4.33
C VAL A 562 -37.30 -9.34 5.63
N SER A 563 -38.30 -8.99 6.44
CA SER A 563 -38.68 -9.76 7.64
C SER A 563 -39.61 -10.93 7.33
N SER A 564 -40.19 -11.00 6.13
CA SER A 564 -41.09 -12.09 5.72
C SER A 564 -40.39 -13.20 4.90
N GLY A 565 -39.11 -13.01 4.53
CA GLY A 565 -38.33 -13.98 3.76
C GLY A 565 -37.86 -15.19 4.59
N SER A 566 -37.54 -16.30 3.93
CA SER A 566 -36.91 -17.46 4.59
C SER A 566 -35.40 -17.20 4.78
N GLY A 567 -34.88 -17.37 6.00
CA GLY A 567 -33.46 -17.13 6.35
C GLY A 567 -33.17 -15.85 7.15
N ASN A 568 -34.19 -15.27 7.78
CA ASN A 568 -34.18 -13.93 8.39
C ASN A 568 -32.99 -13.62 9.32
N SER A 569 -32.12 -12.75 8.82
CA SER A 569 -31.12 -12.04 9.60
C SER A 569 -31.65 -10.74 10.21
N ILE A 570 -32.82 -10.24 9.82
CA ILE A 570 -33.36 -8.92 10.22
C ILE A 570 -34.63 -9.08 11.07
N LYS A 571 -34.73 -8.31 12.15
CA LYS A 571 -35.89 -8.22 13.05
C LYS A 571 -36.25 -6.76 13.32
N VAL A 572 -37.49 -6.37 13.06
CA VAL A 572 -38.01 -5.06 13.49
C VAL A 572 -38.36 -5.16 14.97
N LEU A 573 -37.64 -4.42 15.81
CA LEU A 573 -37.86 -4.39 17.25
C LEU A 573 -38.99 -3.40 17.63
N GLY A 574 -39.18 -2.35 16.84
CA GLY A 574 -40.24 -1.38 17.08
C GLY A 574 -40.28 -0.29 16.01
N ILE A 575 -41.48 0.27 15.80
CA ILE A 575 -41.72 1.48 15.01
C ILE A 575 -42.57 2.39 15.87
N GLU A 576 -42.04 3.55 16.24
CA GLU A 576 -42.64 4.44 17.22
C GLU A 576 -42.83 5.84 16.64
N HIS A 577 -43.97 6.46 16.95
CA HIS A 577 -44.14 7.90 16.75
C HIS A 577 -43.58 8.62 17.97
N ILE A 578 -42.57 9.46 17.76
CA ILE A 578 -41.87 10.18 18.82
C ILE A 578 -41.87 11.68 18.55
N THR A 579 -41.44 12.48 19.53
CA THR A 579 -41.03 13.87 19.30
C THR A 579 -39.50 13.91 19.30
N PHE A 580 -38.90 14.46 18.24
CA PHE A 580 -37.46 14.60 18.10
C PHE A 580 -37.12 16.02 17.66
N ALA A 581 -36.14 16.66 18.30
CA ALA A 581 -35.76 18.05 18.05
C ALA A 581 -36.95 19.05 18.01
N GLY A 582 -38.00 18.80 18.80
CA GLY A 582 -39.19 19.64 18.90
C GLY A 582 -40.27 19.40 17.84
N VAL A 583 -40.10 18.45 16.92
CA VAL A 583 -41.07 18.12 15.86
C VAL A 583 -41.52 16.66 15.91
N PRO A 584 -42.69 16.30 15.34
CA PRO A 584 -43.09 14.91 15.18
C PRO A 584 -42.11 14.12 14.31
N ALA A 585 -41.77 12.91 14.74
CA ALA A 585 -40.84 12.02 14.05
C ALA A 585 -41.32 10.56 14.13
N VAL A 586 -40.80 9.72 13.23
CA VAL A 586 -40.96 8.26 13.28
C VAL A 586 -39.61 7.63 13.53
N SER A 587 -39.51 6.81 14.58
CA SER A 587 -38.30 6.05 14.92
C SER A 587 -38.49 4.58 14.59
N PHE A 588 -37.61 4.03 13.78
CA PHE A 588 -37.49 2.59 13.55
C PHE A 588 -36.35 2.04 14.39
N LYS A 589 -36.55 0.89 15.02
CA LYS A 589 -35.50 0.13 15.70
C LYS A 589 -35.43 -1.26 15.10
N ILE A 590 -34.28 -1.60 14.54
CA ILE A 590 -34.05 -2.82 13.77
C ILE A 590 -32.84 -3.54 14.35
N HIS A 591 -32.94 -4.84 14.50
CA HIS A 591 -31.83 -5.70 14.83
C HIS A 591 -31.49 -6.61 13.65
N GLN A 592 -30.22 -6.67 13.25
CA GLN A 592 -29.75 -7.47 12.12
C GLN A 592 -28.51 -8.30 12.47
N VAL A 593 -28.50 -9.57 12.08
CA VAL A 593 -27.35 -10.48 12.18
C VAL A 593 -26.76 -10.72 10.79
N LYS A 594 -25.72 -9.97 10.42
CA LYS A 594 -25.03 -10.13 9.12
C LYS A 594 -23.81 -11.03 9.30
N LYS A 595 -23.76 -12.17 8.59
CA LYS A 595 -22.65 -13.14 8.68
C LYS A 595 -22.29 -13.52 10.14
N GLY A 596 -23.28 -13.69 11.01
CA GLY A 596 -23.07 -14.03 12.44
C GLY A 596 -22.67 -12.87 13.34
N ILE A 597 -22.67 -11.64 12.83
CA ILE A 597 -22.35 -10.41 13.56
C ILE A 597 -23.65 -9.61 13.75
N GLY A 598 -24.03 -9.39 15.01
CA GLY A 598 -25.27 -8.70 15.39
C GLY A 598 -25.11 -7.18 15.49
N PHE A 599 -26.07 -6.45 14.97
CA PHE A 599 -26.14 -4.99 15.01
C PHE A 599 -27.56 -4.52 15.31
N THR A 600 -27.66 -3.45 16.08
CA THR A 600 -28.90 -2.72 16.30
C THR A 600 -28.81 -1.35 15.61
N THR A 601 -29.78 -1.05 14.75
CA THR A 601 -29.91 0.22 14.04
C THR A 601 -31.13 0.97 14.56
N ARG A 602 -30.99 2.28 14.76
CA ARG A 602 -32.09 3.22 15.01
C ARG A 602 -32.12 4.24 13.88
N GLU A 603 -33.27 4.43 13.26
CA GLU A 603 -33.48 5.42 12.20
C GLU A 603 -34.59 6.37 12.64
N ILE A 604 -34.32 7.67 12.67
CA ILE A 604 -35.27 8.71 13.06
C ILE A 604 -35.53 9.60 11.84
N ILE A 605 -36.80 9.62 11.39
CA ILE A 605 -37.23 10.36 10.20
C ILE A 605 -38.21 11.46 10.62
N PHE A 606 -37.93 12.69 10.19
CA PHE A 606 -38.75 13.87 10.50
C PHE A 606 -38.56 14.99 9.49
N GLU A 607 -39.50 15.93 9.45
CA GLU A 607 -39.43 17.14 8.62
C GLU A 607 -39.19 18.38 9.48
N SER A 608 -38.39 19.30 8.97
CA SER A 608 -38.30 20.66 9.51
C SER A 608 -38.16 21.65 8.35
N GLY A 609 -39.17 22.50 8.16
CA GLY A 609 -39.27 23.37 6.99
C GLY A 609 -39.47 22.56 5.71
N ASP A 610 -38.64 22.80 4.70
CA ASP A 610 -38.62 22.12 3.39
C ASP A 610 -37.64 20.93 3.34
N ILE A 611 -37.06 20.55 4.49
CA ILE A 611 -36.02 19.51 4.58
C ILE A 611 -36.54 18.34 5.40
N THR A 612 -36.36 17.15 4.83
CA THR A 612 -36.57 15.88 5.52
C THR A 612 -35.23 15.30 5.94
N TYR A 613 -35.14 14.91 7.20
CA TYR A 613 -33.94 14.30 7.79
C TYR A 613 -34.19 12.83 8.08
N THR A 614 -33.15 12.03 7.85
CA THR A 614 -33.02 10.67 8.37
C THR A 614 -31.73 10.64 9.18
N ILE A 615 -31.84 10.49 10.50
CA ILE A 615 -30.68 10.28 11.37
C ILE A 615 -30.61 8.79 11.71
N ARG A 616 -29.51 8.15 11.33
CA ARG A 616 -29.28 6.73 11.52
C ARG A 616 -28.14 6.52 12.52
N THR A 617 -28.35 5.64 13.49
CA THR A 617 -27.30 5.16 14.39
C THR A 617 -27.24 3.65 14.31
N GLN A 618 -26.06 3.06 14.10
CA GLN A 618 -25.86 1.62 14.16
C GLN A 618 -24.84 1.28 15.23
N LEU A 619 -25.10 0.21 15.98
CA LEU A 619 -24.20 -0.29 17.01
C LEU A 619 -24.18 -1.81 17.02
N ASN A 620 -22.99 -2.40 17.00
CA ASN A 620 -22.74 -3.82 17.14
C ASN A 620 -23.08 -4.28 18.56
N ASP A 621 -23.66 -5.47 18.71
CA ASP A 621 -24.07 -5.99 20.02
C ASP A 621 -22.89 -6.15 20.99
N ALA A 622 -21.73 -6.59 20.48
CA ALA A 622 -20.51 -6.75 21.26
C ALA A 622 -19.91 -5.39 21.70
N ASN A 623 -20.32 -4.29 21.07
CA ASN A 623 -19.89 -2.93 21.40
C ASN A 623 -20.97 -2.08 22.06
N ALA A 624 -22.12 -2.68 22.40
CA ALA A 624 -23.26 -1.99 22.99
C ALA A 624 -23.06 -1.64 24.48
N THR A 625 -21.90 -1.05 24.82
CA THR A 625 -21.57 -0.63 26.18
C THR A 625 -22.41 0.58 26.60
N PRO A 626 -22.61 0.80 27.92
CA PRO A 626 -23.27 2.01 28.40
C PRO A 626 -22.61 3.31 27.91
N MET A 627 -21.29 3.31 27.74
CA MET A 627 -20.54 4.47 27.25
C MET A 627 -20.87 4.79 25.79
N GLN A 628 -20.87 3.79 24.91
CA GLN A 628 -21.18 3.98 23.48
C GLN A 628 -22.64 4.37 23.27
N GLN A 629 -23.57 3.72 23.98
CA GLN A 629 -24.99 4.08 23.94
C GLN A 629 -25.21 5.53 24.41
N ALA A 630 -24.57 5.93 25.52
CA ALA A 630 -24.67 7.29 26.01
C ALA A 630 -24.05 8.33 25.05
N ALA A 631 -22.98 7.98 24.33
CA ALA A 631 -22.38 8.86 23.32
C ALA A 631 -23.32 9.09 22.13
N LEU A 632 -23.96 8.02 21.62
CA LEU A 632 -24.99 8.11 20.58
C LEU A 632 -26.16 8.99 21.02
N GLU A 633 -26.69 8.77 22.23
CA GLU A 633 -27.80 9.58 22.76
C GLU A 633 -27.39 11.05 22.98
N ARG A 634 -26.16 11.35 23.41
CA ARG A 634 -25.66 12.74 23.49
C ARG A 634 -25.65 13.41 22.11
N ALA A 635 -25.15 12.71 21.08
CA ALA A 635 -25.13 13.25 19.72
C ALA A 635 -26.55 13.48 19.18
N LEU A 636 -27.44 12.50 19.34
CA LEU A 636 -28.85 12.62 18.96
C LEU A 636 -29.55 13.80 19.65
N ASN A 637 -29.40 13.93 20.97
CA ASN A 637 -30.03 14.99 21.76
C ASN A 637 -29.47 16.40 21.46
N SER A 638 -28.26 16.48 20.91
CA SER A 638 -27.66 17.76 20.49
C SER A 638 -28.17 18.26 19.13
N PHE A 639 -28.80 17.40 18.34
CA PHE A 639 -29.31 17.76 17.03
C PHE A 639 -30.42 18.81 17.15
N LYS A 640 -30.30 19.87 16.38
CA LYS A 640 -31.29 20.94 16.30
C LYS A 640 -31.40 21.49 14.88
N PRO A 641 -32.62 21.60 14.32
CA PRO A 641 -32.86 22.46 13.18
C PRO A 641 -32.45 23.91 13.52
N VAL A 642 -31.93 24.64 12.55
CA VAL A 642 -31.60 26.07 12.64
C VAL A 642 -32.36 26.80 11.54
N GLU A 643 -32.82 28.02 11.80
CA GLU A 643 -33.62 28.79 10.84
C GLU A 643 -32.86 29.22 9.57
#